data_AF-A0A1F5S3A6-F1
#
_entry.id   AF-A0A1F5S3A6-F1
#
_cell.length_a   1.000
_cell.length_b   1.000
_cell.length_c   1.000
_cell.angle_alpha   90.00
_cell.angle_beta   90.00
_cell.angle_gamma   90.00
#
_symmetry.space_group_name_H-M   'P 1'
#
loop_
_entity.id
_entity.type
_entity.pdbx_description
1 polymer ?
#
loop_
_entity_poly.entity_id
_entity_poly.type
_entity_poly.pdbx_seq_one_letter_code
_entity_poly.pdbx_strand_id
1 'polypeptide(L)'
;MTLRLPHCIIFSLILTVLLTLNLFFWGHFLVGILVGLTYLLFFGLILGTLLFSSRSLFFRSIYGLFFLLAGISFLGALIYYFYELSNLIVAILVIGIPLILIPLWALNKKPRTGDEHAPIRITSQLLLDSFLVSLFIFLDIINFQLLLKLSTEEAIRTPWSIIPFKFFVVFFATSAILLLFLFKNKKSSLGLLLSAIHTFFIVSVALIIYKIGYGFDPFIHQATEKAIFNDGFILPKPLYYLGQYSLVVFLAKIFSLPILIIDKLLLPSFIAIFLPPTIYFSFRQLFNNFLNPVILSVLVFILPFSSFINTTPQGLANFILLILILLSVLSLKKEFSLSLLWFLAFTTFLIHPLAGLPALIFTALLAVYLSPFIKNKSIKTIFASIAFLLTTFLVPLFFALASFFLGNGKSIFSIKKPENIISFFKELNWHWPTIVNHFNPFLDLIYTYGKNISFLAIALSLAGLFLARKKLPILFIYPLAFLSLIINYILLKSFITFPALIQYEQNVYPARILEISFYFLIPLVLFALYKFLEKISQSNFLTKTFFILILSLFLSFSLYYSYPKDDGEDYQIDRGYSVSRTDISAVQKIEEDASGRDYIVLANQSVSAAAVREFGFKKYYGPYFYYPIPTGDPLYQYYLSMVYKIPSRETIREAGDLAGVNLIYFVLNKYWTDADKISVEAKKNADETIVVDNKITIFKYQF
;
A
#
# COMPACT_ATOMS: atom_id res chain seq x y z
N MET A 1 35.48 1.98 7.50
CA MET A 1 35.93 1.94 6.09
C MET A 1 36.09 3.37 5.55
N THR A 2 37.32 3.85 5.35
CA THR A 2 37.63 5.14 4.71
C THR A 2 37.74 4.91 3.21
N LEU A 3 36.59 4.99 2.50
CA LEU A 3 36.59 4.92 1.04
C LEU A 3 37.39 6.11 0.47
N ARG A 4 38.49 5.83 -0.24
CA ARG A 4 39.26 6.86 -0.94
C ARG A 4 38.53 7.21 -2.24
N LEU A 5 38.46 8.50 -2.59
CA LEU A 5 37.73 8.98 -3.77
C LEU A 5 38.05 8.21 -5.07
N PRO A 6 39.31 7.90 -5.41
CA PRO A 6 39.62 7.11 -6.60
C PRO A 6 38.97 5.72 -6.61
N HIS A 7 38.88 5.07 -5.44
CA HIS A 7 38.26 3.75 -5.32
C HIS A 7 36.73 3.85 -5.48
N CYS A 8 36.11 4.90 -4.95
CA CYS A 8 34.69 5.16 -5.18
C CYS A 8 34.38 5.38 -6.66
N ILE A 9 35.21 6.15 -7.37
CA ILE A 9 35.05 6.41 -8.81
C ILE A 9 35.16 5.10 -9.59
N ILE A 10 36.23 4.32 -9.38
CA ILE A 10 36.43 3.04 -10.08
C ILE A 10 35.27 2.07 -9.78
N PHE A 11 34.89 1.93 -8.52
CA PHE A 11 33.78 1.05 -8.13
C PHE A 11 32.45 1.51 -8.73
N SER A 12 32.16 2.82 -8.74
CA SER A 12 30.97 3.38 -9.37
C SER A 12 30.94 3.11 -10.88
N LEU A 13 32.08 3.24 -11.56
CA LEU A 13 32.20 2.97 -12.98
C LEU A 13 31.94 1.49 -13.29
N ILE A 14 32.54 0.58 -12.51
CA ILE A 14 32.33 -0.87 -12.66
C ILE A 14 30.84 -1.21 -12.52
N LEU A 15 30.18 -0.76 -11.46
CA LEU A 15 28.77 -1.05 -11.25
C LEU A 15 27.88 -0.49 -12.37
N THR A 16 28.15 0.74 -12.81
CA THR A 16 27.39 1.42 -13.87
C THR A 16 27.55 0.70 -15.21
N VAL A 17 28.79 0.33 -15.57
CA VAL A 17 29.10 -0.41 -16.79
C VAL A 17 28.44 -1.79 -16.76
N LEU A 18 28.58 -2.55 -15.66
CA LEU A 18 27.97 -3.87 -15.53
C LEU A 18 26.45 -3.82 -15.63
N LEU A 19 25.79 -2.83 -15.01
CA LEU A 19 24.34 -2.66 -15.13
C LEU A 19 23.92 -2.27 -16.55
N THR A 20 24.66 -1.38 -17.19
CA THR A 20 24.37 -0.97 -18.58
C THR A 20 24.55 -2.15 -19.53
N LEU A 21 25.63 -2.94 -19.38
CA LEU A 21 25.85 -4.15 -20.15
C LEU A 21 24.75 -5.19 -19.90
N ASN A 22 24.33 -5.36 -18.65
CA ASN A 22 23.23 -6.25 -18.32
C ASN A 22 21.90 -5.79 -18.94
N LEU A 23 21.65 -4.49 -18.97
CA LEU A 23 20.42 -3.91 -19.51
C LEU A 23 20.30 -4.05 -21.04
N PHE A 24 21.41 -3.95 -21.78
CA PHE A 24 21.40 -3.98 -23.25
C PHE A 24 21.81 -5.32 -23.87
N PHE A 25 22.64 -6.12 -23.19
CA PHE A 25 23.24 -7.31 -23.81
C PHE A 25 22.96 -8.60 -23.04
N TRP A 26 23.13 -8.63 -21.72
CA TRP A 26 23.08 -9.91 -20.98
C TRP A 26 21.68 -10.32 -20.53
N GLY A 27 20.87 -9.38 -20.05
CA GLY A 27 19.53 -9.65 -19.50
C GLY A 27 19.52 -10.68 -18.36
N HIS A 28 20.63 -10.87 -17.64
CA HIS A 28 20.81 -11.96 -16.70
C HIS A 28 20.36 -11.57 -15.29
N PHE A 29 19.29 -12.22 -14.78
CA PHE A 29 18.68 -11.85 -13.50
C PHE A 29 19.64 -11.92 -12.30
N LEU A 30 20.55 -12.91 -12.21
CA LEU A 30 21.52 -12.95 -11.09
C LEU A 30 22.48 -11.76 -11.11
N VAL A 31 22.95 -11.35 -12.29
CA VAL A 31 23.81 -10.17 -12.45
C VAL A 31 23.02 -8.92 -12.09
N GLY A 32 21.80 -8.80 -12.62
CA GLY A 32 20.89 -7.71 -12.32
C GLY A 32 20.64 -7.55 -10.81
N ILE A 33 20.29 -8.63 -10.11
CA ILE A 33 20.06 -8.61 -8.66
C ILE A 33 21.34 -8.26 -7.90
N LEU A 34 22.45 -8.96 -8.13
CA LEU A 34 23.68 -8.77 -7.35
C LEU A 34 24.27 -7.38 -7.58
N VAL A 35 24.44 -6.98 -8.83
CA VAL A 35 25.01 -5.68 -9.19
C VAL A 35 24.03 -4.56 -8.87
N GLY A 36 22.74 -4.74 -9.16
CA GLY A 36 21.70 -3.74 -8.91
C GLY A 36 21.49 -3.45 -7.42
N LEU A 37 21.43 -4.49 -6.56
CA LEU A 37 21.35 -4.29 -5.11
C LEU A 37 22.61 -3.61 -4.58
N THR A 38 23.79 -4.05 -5.03
CA THR A 38 25.06 -3.43 -4.64
C THR A 38 25.10 -1.95 -5.05
N TYR A 39 24.63 -1.64 -6.27
CA TYR A 39 24.51 -0.29 -6.79
C TYR A 39 23.57 0.57 -5.94
N LEU A 40 22.35 0.11 -5.68
CA LEU A 40 21.36 0.86 -4.89
C LEU A 40 21.81 1.06 -3.45
N LEU A 41 22.41 0.05 -2.80
CA LEU A 41 22.93 0.16 -1.44
C LEU A 41 24.13 1.11 -1.36
N PHE A 42 25.05 1.04 -2.34
CA PHE A 42 26.24 1.89 -2.39
C PHE A 42 25.87 3.37 -2.59
N PHE A 43 25.06 3.67 -3.62
CA PHE A 43 24.62 5.05 -3.88
C PHE A 43 23.62 5.54 -2.84
N GLY A 44 22.81 4.65 -2.27
CA GLY A 44 21.99 4.93 -1.11
C GLY A 44 22.86 5.42 0.06
N LEU A 45 23.91 4.69 0.43
CA LEU A 45 24.83 5.11 1.49
C LEU A 45 25.54 6.45 1.19
N ILE A 46 25.93 6.70 -0.06
CA ILE A 46 26.53 7.99 -0.47
C ILE A 46 25.52 9.12 -0.28
N LEU A 47 24.31 8.97 -0.81
CA LEU A 47 23.24 9.96 -0.67
C LEU A 47 22.89 10.19 0.81
N GLY A 48 22.81 9.12 1.60
CA GLY A 48 22.59 9.20 3.04
C GLY A 48 23.71 9.94 3.77
N THR A 49 24.96 9.79 3.33
CA THR A 49 26.09 10.54 3.90
C THR A 49 26.01 12.02 3.55
N LEU A 50 25.54 12.37 2.35
CA LEU A 50 25.31 13.74 1.94
C LEU A 50 24.18 14.40 2.74
N LEU A 51 23.02 13.73 2.83
CA LEU A 51 21.82 14.27 3.48
C LEU A 51 21.90 14.22 5.01
N PHE A 52 22.54 13.20 5.58
CA PHE A 52 22.50 12.89 7.02
C PHE A 52 23.90 12.69 7.61
N SER A 53 24.85 13.53 7.20
CA SER A 53 26.27 13.48 7.60
C SER A 53 26.54 13.43 9.11
N SER A 54 25.60 13.86 9.96
CA SER A 54 25.70 13.83 11.43
C SER A 54 25.06 12.60 12.09
N ARG A 55 24.46 11.68 11.32
CA ARG A 55 23.70 10.53 11.86
C ARG A 55 24.53 9.25 11.89
N SER A 56 24.03 8.20 12.53
CA SER A 56 24.72 6.89 12.53
C SER A 56 24.77 6.28 11.13
N LEU A 57 25.72 5.37 10.90
CA LEU A 57 25.86 4.68 9.60
C LEU A 57 24.55 4.00 9.19
N PHE A 58 23.89 3.31 10.11
CA PHE A 58 22.62 2.63 9.84
C PHE A 58 21.52 3.60 9.38
N PHE A 59 21.41 4.78 10.02
CA PHE A 59 20.46 5.82 9.60
C PHE A 59 20.77 6.30 8.17
N ARG A 60 22.06 6.58 7.88
CA ARG A 60 22.49 7.02 6.55
C ARG A 60 22.19 5.97 5.49
N SER A 61 22.49 4.70 5.73
CA SER A 61 22.24 3.62 4.77
C SER A 61 20.75 3.47 4.46
N ILE A 62 19.91 3.37 5.49
CA ILE A 62 18.47 3.13 5.32
C ILE A 62 17.79 4.31 4.64
N TYR A 63 17.96 5.53 5.14
CA TYR A 63 17.29 6.69 4.54
C TYR A 63 17.95 7.15 3.25
N GLY A 64 19.25 6.96 3.11
CA GLY A 64 19.92 7.18 1.84
C GLY A 64 19.35 6.29 0.74
N LEU A 65 19.14 4.99 1.01
CA LEU A 65 18.44 4.08 0.10
C LEU A 65 17.00 4.53 -0.15
N PHE A 66 16.24 4.85 0.90
CA PHE A 66 14.84 5.29 0.77
C PHE A 66 14.71 6.54 -0.13
N PHE A 67 15.52 7.57 0.13
CA PHE A 67 15.51 8.81 -0.65
C PHE A 67 16.06 8.60 -2.07
N LEU A 68 16.96 7.64 -2.30
CA LEU A 68 17.40 7.28 -3.64
C LEU A 68 16.24 6.67 -4.44
N LEU A 69 15.50 5.72 -3.86
CA LEU A 69 14.35 5.08 -4.49
C LEU A 69 13.19 6.07 -4.72
N ALA A 70 12.93 6.95 -3.75
CA ALA A 70 11.98 8.05 -3.93
C ALA A 70 12.46 9.03 -5.03
N GLY A 71 13.77 9.28 -5.12
CA GLY A 71 14.41 10.05 -6.20
C GLY A 71 14.16 9.46 -7.58
N ILE A 72 14.35 8.14 -7.71
CA ILE A 72 14.09 7.39 -8.94
C ILE A 72 12.59 7.46 -9.30
N SER A 73 11.70 7.26 -8.32
CA SER A 73 10.26 7.37 -8.52
C SER A 73 9.85 8.78 -9.00
N PHE A 74 10.36 9.82 -8.36
CA PHE A 74 10.07 11.22 -8.69
C PHE A 74 10.61 11.63 -10.07
N LEU A 75 11.90 11.43 -10.32
CA LEU A 75 12.52 11.79 -11.59
C LEU A 75 11.98 10.93 -12.74
N GLY A 76 11.78 9.64 -12.50
CA GLY A 76 11.19 8.72 -13.45
C GLY A 76 9.78 9.17 -13.84
N ALA A 77 8.94 9.58 -12.88
CA ALA A 77 7.60 10.08 -13.17
C ALA A 77 7.62 11.33 -14.07
N LEU A 78 8.52 12.28 -13.79
CA LEU A 78 8.67 13.48 -14.61
C LEU A 78 9.12 13.14 -16.03
N ILE A 79 10.16 12.32 -16.18
CA ILE A 79 10.67 11.91 -17.50
C ILE A 79 9.59 11.13 -18.26
N TYR A 80 8.92 10.19 -17.59
CA TYR A 80 7.88 9.37 -18.21
C TYR A 80 6.71 10.21 -18.71
N TYR A 81 6.28 11.21 -17.95
CA TYR A 81 5.19 12.11 -18.35
C TYR A 81 5.51 12.84 -19.66
N PHE A 82 6.72 13.42 -19.77
CA PHE A 82 7.12 14.21 -20.93
C PHE A 82 7.71 13.41 -22.09
N TYR A 83 8.18 12.17 -21.87
CA TYR A 83 8.91 11.39 -22.87
C TYR A 83 8.58 9.89 -22.84
N GLU A 84 9.47 9.00 -22.41
CA GLU A 84 9.27 7.55 -22.31
C GLU A 84 10.22 6.95 -21.26
N LEU A 85 10.05 5.67 -20.97
CA LEU A 85 10.89 4.91 -20.03
C LEU A 85 11.58 3.71 -20.72
N SER A 86 12.25 3.99 -21.84
CA SER A 86 13.04 3.01 -22.58
C SER A 86 14.31 2.56 -21.85
N ASN A 87 14.98 1.52 -22.36
CA ASN A 87 16.25 1.04 -21.79
C ASN A 87 17.32 2.14 -21.80
N LEU A 88 17.31 3.00 -22.82
CA LEU A 88 18.19 4.16 -22.90
C LEU A 88 17.98 5.12 -21.72
N ILE A 89 16.72 5.46 -21.43
CA ILE A 89 16.40 6.36 -20.32
C ILE A 89 16.77 5.75 -18.97
N VAL A 90 16.53 4.45 -18.76
CA VAL A 90 16.98 3.76 -17.54
C VAL A 90 18.50 3.75 -17.43
N ALA A 91 19.24 3.52 -18.52
CA ALA A 91 20.70 3.63 -18.53
C ALA A 91 21.18 5.04 -18.21
N ILE A 92 20.52 6.08 -18.74
CA ILE A 92 20.82 7.48 -18.41
C ILE A 92 20.61 7.75 -16.93
N LEU A 93 19.55 7.23 -16.31
CA LEU A 93 19.35 7.34 -14.86
C LEU A 93 20.44 6.62 -14.07
N VAL A 94 20.84 5.42 -14.49
CA VAL A 94 21.94 4.63 -13.89
C VAL A 94 23.29 5.35 -14.03
N ILE A 95 23.54 6.05 -15.12
CA ILE A 95 24.76 6.83 -15.31
C ILE A 95 24.69 8.18 -14.57
N GLY A 96 23.52 8.82 -14.55
CA GLY A 96 23.31 10.14 -13.96
C GLY A 96 23.49 10.16 -12.44
N ILE A 97 23.05 9.12 -11.74
CA ILE A 97 23.18 9.01 -10.28
C ILE A 97 24.65 9.14 -9.82
N PRO A 98 25.63 8.34 -10.29
CA PRO A 98 27.03 8.52 -9.91
C PRO A 98 27.60 9.87 -10.34
N LEU A 99 27.26 10.36 -11.54
CA LEU A 99 27.73 11.65 -12.04
C LEU A 99 27.31 12.82 -11.14
N ILE A 100 26.15 12.73 -10.49
CA ILE A 100 25.68 13.74 -9.54
C ILE A 100 26.24 13.48 -8.14
N LEU A 101 26.11 12.25 -7.63
CA LEU A 101 26.39 11.96 -6.22
C LEU A 101 27.87 11.94 -5.88
N ILE A 102 28.75 11.43 -6.76
CA ILE A 102 30.18 11.30 -6.46
C ILE A 102 30.86 12.68 -6.33
N PRO A 103 30.66 13.66 -7.24
CA PRO A 103 31.23 14.99 -7.08
C PRO A 103 30.70 15.71 -5.84
N LEU A 104 29.38 15.66 -5.59
CA LEU A 104 28.78 16.27 -4.40
C LEU A 104 29.36 15.67 -3.11
N TRP A 105 29.56 14.35 -3.09
CA TRP A 105 30.17 13.67 -1.95
C TRP A 105 31.64 14.04 -1.76
N ALA A 106 32.40 14.17 -2.85
CA ALA A 106 33.80 14.59 -2.81
C ALA A 106 33.98 16.01 -2.24
N LEU A 107 33.05 16.92 -2.55
CA LEU A 107 33.05 18.31 -2.05
C LEU A 107 32.68 18.41 -0.56
N ASN A 108 31.81 17.51 -0.06
CA ASN A 108 31.23 17.61 1.27
C ASN A 108 31.98 16.77 2.33
N LYS A 109 33.32 16.93 2.41
CA LYS A 109 34.17 16.27 3.42
C LYS A 109 33.93 16.83 4.83
N LYS A 110 32.79 16.50 5.44
CA LYS A 110 32.59 16.75 6.87
C LYS A 110 33.32 15.69 7.71
N PRO A 111 33.95 16.07 8.84
CA PRO A 111 34.61 15.13 9.72
C PRO A 111 33.59 14.08 10.21
N ARG A 112 34.03 12.82 10.17
CA ARG A 112 33.23 11.69 10.66
C ARG A 112 33.22 11.76 12.18
N THR A 113 32.05 11.98 12.78
CA THR A 113 31.84 11.62 14.18
C THR A 113 31.83 10.09 14.25
N GLY A 114 32.88 9.53 14.85
CA GLY A 114 32.99 8.09 15.07
C GLY A 114 31.91 7.62 16.03
N ASP A 115 31.16 6.59 15.64
CA ASP A 115 30.46 5.76 16.61
C ASP A 115 31.51 4.80 17.17
N GLU A 116 31.87 4.99 18.44
CA GLU A 116 32.69 4.06 19.20
C GLU A 116 31.94 2.74 19.41
N HIS A 117 32.48 1.63 18.90
CA HIS A 117 32.00 0.31 19.24
C HIS A 117 32.55 -0.08 20.62
N ALA A 118 31.68 -0.10 21.62
CA ALA A 118 31.99 -0.74 22.90
C ALA A 118 32.23 -2.25 22.67
N PRO A 119 33.26 -2.85 23.28
CA PRO A 119 33.54 -4.27 23.15
C PRO A 119 32.40 -5.12 23.70
N ILE A 120 32.05 -6.19 22.97
CA ILE A 120 31.01 -7.14 23.36
C ILE A 120 31.54 -7.98 24.53
N ARG A 121 31.07 -7.71 25.75
CA ARG A 121 31.24 -8.64 26.88
C ARG A 121 30.21 -9.76 26.77
N ILE A 122 30.68 -11.01 26.75
CA ILE A 122 29.84 -12.20 26.75
C ILE A 122 29.33 -12.41 28.18
N THR A 123 28.01 -12.39 28.35
CA THR A 123 27.31 -12.63 29.63
C THR A 123 26.21 -13.68 29.43
N SER A 124 25.72 -14.30 30.51
CA SER A 124 24.59 -15.26 30.50
C SER A 124 23.33 -14.75 29.78
N GLN A 125 23.13 -13.43 29.73
CA GLN A 125 22.09 -12.76 28.95
C GLN A 125 22.13 -13.11 27.44
N LEU A 126 23.31 -13.41 26.90
CA LEU A 126 23.52 -13.74 25.48
C LEU A 126 22.86 -15.08 25.10
N LEU A 127 22.91 -16.09 25.97
CA LEU A 127 22.34 -17.41 25.69
C LEU A 127 20.81 -17.37 25.64
N LEU A 128 20.18 -16.64 26.57
CA LEU A 128 18.73 -16.47 26.59
C LEU A 128 18.26 -15.63 25.39
N ASP A 129 18.98 -14.56 25.06
CA ASP A 129 18.70 -13.77 23.85
C ASP A 129 18.79 -14.65 22.59
N SER A 130 19.84 -15.47 22.47
CA SER A 130 19.99 -16.42 21.35
C SER A 130 18.86 -17.45 21.31
N PHE A 131 18.43 -17.99 22.45
CA PHE A 131 17.30 -18.92 22.50
C PHE A 131 16.00 -18.27 22.01
N LEU A 132 15.67 -17.06 22.49
CA LEU A 132 14.47 -16.34 22.06
C LEU A 132 14.51 -16.00 20.57
N VAL A 133 15.68 -15.60 20.05
CA VAL A 133 15.87 -15.32 18.62
C VAL A 133 15.68 -16.59 17.79
N SER A 134 16.32 -17.70 18.18
CA SER A 134 16.17 -18.98 17.49
C SER A 134 14.73 -19.49 17.52
N LEU A 135 14.05 -19.39 18.66
CA LEU A 135 12.66 -19.77 18.81
C LEU A 135 11.74 -18.90 17.95
N PHE A 136 11.97 -17.57 17.93
CA PHE A 136 11.25 -16.65 17.05
C PHE A 136 11.41 -17.05 15.57
N ILE A 137 12.66 -17.20 15.11
CA ILE A 137 12.95 -17.56 13.71
C ILE A 137 12.31 -18.91 13.36
N PHE A 138 12.39 -19.90 14.25
CA PHE A 138 11.78 -21.20 14.05
C PHE A 138 10.25 -21.11 13.89
N LEU A 139 9.56 -20.40 14.78
CA LEU A 139 8.10 -20.22 14.70
C LEU A 139 7.68 -19.41 13.47
N ASP A 140 8.46 -18.39 13.12
CA ASP A 140 8.19 -17.56 11.93
C ASP A 140 8.37 -18.38 10.64
N ILE A 141 9.40 -19.24 10.56
CA ILE A 141 9.58 -20.21 9.46
C ILE A 141 8.37 -21.16 9.38
N ILE A 142 7.88 -21.67 10.52
CA ILE A 142 6.67 -22.52 10.53
C ILE A 142 5.48 -21.76 9.93
N ASN A 143 5.26 -20.50 10.33
CA ASN A 143 4.18 -19.69 9.77
C ASN A 143 4.32 -19.52 8.25
N PHE A 144 5.52 -19.16 7.75
CA PHE A 144 5.78 -19.04 6.32
C PHE A 144 5.52 -20.35 5.57
N GLN A 145 5.99 -21.48 6.11
CA GLN A 145 5.76 -22.80 5.52
C GLN A 145 4.28 -23.17 5.46
N LEU A 146 3.49 -22.83 6.49
CA LEU A 146 2.05 -23.04 6.50
C LEU A 146 1.37 -22.25 5.37
N LEU A 147 1.72 -20.96 5.21
CA LEU A 147 1.15 -20.14 4.13
C LEU A 147 1.56 -20.65 2.74
N LEU A 148 2.84 -20.95 2.53
CA LEU A 148 3.34 -21.43 1.23
C LEU A 148 2.66 -22.73 0.79
N LYS A 149 2.49 -23.69 1.71
CA LYS A 149 1.82 -24.97 1.45
C LYS A 149 0.34 -24.82 1.11
N LEU A 150 -0.30 -23.76 1.60
CA LEU A 150 -1.72 -23.49 1.40
C LEU A 150 -2.00 -22.48 0.28
N SER A 151 -0.96 -21.95 -0.37
CA SER A 151 -1.14 -21.06 -1.52
C SER A 151 -1.96 -21.75 -2.62
N THR A 152 -2.82 -20.97 -3.29
CA THR A 152 -3.77 -21.52 -4.25
C THR A 152 -3.88 -20.67 -5.51
N GLU A 153 -4.26 -21.33 -6.61
CA GLU A 153 -4.66 -20.72 -7.88
C GLU A 153 -6.18 -20.74 -8.07
N GLU A 154 -6.93 -21.18 -7.05
CA GLU A 154 -8.39 -21.22 -7.04
C GLU A 154 -9.01 -19.84 -6.76
N ALA A 155 -10.25 -19.65 -7.21
CA ALA A 155 -11.03 -18.46 -6.89
C ALA A 155 -11.50 -18.53 -5.43
N ILE A 156 -10.87 -17.76 -4.54
CA ILE A 156 -11.24 -17.67 -3.12
C ILE A 156 -11.47 -16.21 -2.73
N ARG A 157 -12.39 -15.95 -1.80
CA ARG A 157 -12.70 -14.61 -1.29
C ARG A 157 -11.69 -14.13 -0.26
N THR A 158 -11.37 -15.01 0.68
CA THR A 158 -10.54 -14.73 1.86
C THR A 158 -9.42 -15.75 1.97
N PRO A 159 -8.20 -15.36 2.43
CA PRO A 159 -7.17 -16.35 2.73
C PRO A 159 -7.57 -17.25 3.92
N TRP A 160 -8.52 -16.82 4.74
CA TRP A 160 -8.95 -17.52 5.96
C TRP A 160 -9.79 -18.77 5.66
N SER A 161 -10.32 -18.93 4.45
CA SER A 161 -11.09 -20.12 4.07
C SER A 161 -10.21 -21.39 3.96
N ILE A 162 -8.91 -21.22 3.73
CA ILE A 162 -7.96 -22.33 3.56
C ILE A 162 -6.89 -22.37 4.65
N ILE A 163 -6.67 -21.24 5.36
CA ILE A 163 -5.72 -21.18 6.48
C ILE A 163 -6.35 -21.76 7.75
N PRO A 164 -5.79 -22.82 8.33
CA PRO A 164 -6.34 -23.45 9.52
C PRO A 164 -6.04 -22.65 10.79
N PHE A 165 -6.91 -22.76 11.80
CA PHE A 165 -6.78 -22.04 13.09
C PHE A 165 -5.41 -22.17 13.76
N LYS A 166 -4.73 -23.31 13.61
CA LYS A 166 -3.36 -23.54 14.14
C LYS A 166 -2.36 -22.46 13.69
N PHE A 167 -2.56 -21.83 12.54
CA PHE A 167 -1.78 -20.70 12.06
C PHE A 167 -1.81 -19.53 13.06
N PHE A 168 -2.99 -19.15 13.54
CA PHE A 168 -3.14 -18.03 14.47
C PHE A 168 -2.52 -18.31 15.83
N VAL A 169 -2.49 -19.59 16.26
CA VAL A 169 -1.79 -20.01 17.48
C VAL A 169 -0.28 -19.82 17.34
N VAL A 170 0.31 -20.24 16.21
CA VAL A 170 1.74 -20.07 15.94
C VAL A 170 2.09 -18.59 15.76
N PHE A 171 1.25 -17.82 15.06
CA PHE A 171 1.42 -16.36 14.91
C PHE A 171 1.36 -15.63 16.25
N PHE A 172 0.39 -15.97 17.11
CA PHE A 172 0.28 -15.44 18.47
C PHE A 172 1.54 -15.73 19.28
N ALA A 173 2.02 -16.97 19.26
CA ALA A 173 3.24 -17.36 19.95
C ALA A 173 4.47 -16.61 19.41
N THR A 174 4.58 -16.48 18.09
CA THR A 174 5.67 -15.74 17.42
C THR A 174 5.69 -14.28 17.86
N SER A 175 4.52 -13.64 17.86
CA SER A 175 4.34 -12.26 18.33
C SER A 175 4.70 -12.10 19.81
N ALA A 176 4.28 -13.04 20.66
CA ALA A 176 4.58 -13.02 22.08
C ALA A 176 6.08 -13.17 22.38
N ILE A 177 6.77 -14.09 21.67
CA ILE A 177 8.22 -14.28 21.79
C ILE A 177 8.97 -13.03 21.31
N LEU A 178 8.56 -12.42 20.20
CA LEU A 178 9.16 -11.18 19.70
C LEU A 178 8.97 -10.03 20.70
N LEU A 179 7.76 -9.82 21.20
CA LEU A 179 7.49 -8.78 22.20
C LEU A 179 8.28 -9.03 23.49
N LEU A 180 8.35 -10.27 23.98
CA LEU A 180 9.16 -10.64 25.13
C LEU A 180 10.64 -10.31 24.92
N PHE A 181 11.19 -10.62 23.74
CA PHE A 181 12.54 -10.25 23.35
C PHE A 181 12.74 -8.74 23.37
N LEU A 182 11.83 -7.96 22.76
CA LEU A 182 11.93 -6.49 22.70
C LEU A 182 11.76 -5.80 24.05
N PHE A 183 10.97 -6.37 24.97
CA PHE A 183 10.84 -5.88 26.35
C PHE A 183 12.11 -6.11 27.18
N LYS A 184 12.85 -7.20 26.92
CA LYS A 184 14.09 -7.54 27.64
C LYS A 184 15.31 -6.86 27.03
N ASN A 185 15.37 -6.77 25.70
CA ASN A 185 16.58 -6.39 25.00
C ASN A 185 16.65 -4.90 24.68
N LYS A 186 17.73 -4.27 25.15
CA LYS A 186 18.04 -2.86 24.85
C LYS A 186 18.77 -2.68 23.51
N LYS A 187 19.22 -3.75 22.86
CA LYS A 187 19.89 -3.70 21.54
C LYS A 187 18.88 -3.39 20.45
N SER A 188 19.07 -2.25 19.77
CA SER A 188 18.14 -1.79 18.73
C SER A 188 18.34 -2.47 17.37
N SER A 189 19.55 -2.84 16.98
CA SER A 189 19.82 -3.38 15.63
C SER A 189 19.18 -4.75 15.38
N LEU A 190 19.40 -5.71 16.29
CA LEU A 190 18.80 -7.04 16.16
C LEU A 190 17.28 -6.97 16.31
N GLY A 191 16.76 -6.18 17.26
CA GLY A 191 15.33 -5.96 17.39
C GLY A 191 14.70 -5.42 16.11
N LEU A 192 15.34 -4.45 15.45
CA LEU A 192 14.86 -3.90 14.17
C LEU A 192 14.84 -4.95 13.06
N LEU A 193 15.85 -5.82 12.99
CA LEU A 193 15.88 -6.91 12.01
C LEU A 193 14.72 -7.89 12.23
N LEU A 194 14.51 -8.34 13.47
CA LEU A 194 13.40 -9.25 13.78
C LEU A 194 12.03 -8.59 13.56
N SER A 195 11.88 -7.31 13.91
CA SER A 195 10.68 -6.54 13.63
C SER A 195 10.45 -6.36 12.13
N ALA A 196 11.49 -6.17 11.32
CA ALA A 196 11.39 -6.10 9.86
C ALA A 196 10.91 -7.43 9.25
N ILE A 197 11.48 -8.56 9.70
CA ILE A 197 11.07 -9.90 9.26
C ILE A 197 9.59 -10.15 9.61
N HIS A 198 9.21 -9.87 10.86
CA HIS A 198 7.83 -10.07 11.30
C HIS A 198 6.85 -9.11 10.60
N THR A 199 7.28 -7.87 10.34
CA THR A 199 6.50 -6.91 9.55
C THR A 199 6.27 -7.44 8.14
N PHE A 200 7.32 -7.94 7.47
CA PHE A 200 7.18 -8.55 6.15
C PHE A 200 6.16 -9.67 6.15
N PHE A 201 6.20 -10.55 7.15
CA PHE A 201 5.22 -11.61 7.32
C PHE A 201 3.78 -11.07 7.43
N ILE A 202 3.54 -10.10 8.32
CA ILE A 202 2.22 -9.50 8.57
C ILE A 202 1.57 -8.97 7.28
N VAL A 203 2.35 -8.30 6.42
CA VAL A 203 1.83 -7.67 5.19
C VAL A 203 1.89 -8.58 3.94
N SER A 204 2.39 -9.81 4.07
CA SER A 204 2.60 -10.71 2.91
C SER A 204 1.63 -11.88 2.81
N VAL A 205 0.60 -11.99 3.66
CA VAL A 205 -0.32 -13.14 3.62
C VAL A 205 -1.03 -13.21 2.26
N ALA A 206 -1.55 -12.09 1.75
CA ALA A 206 -2.21 -12.06 0.44
C ALA A 206 -1.23 -12.34 -0.70
N LEU A 207 -0.01 -11.79 -0.62
CA LEU A 207 1.07 -12.07 -1.58
C LEU A 207 1.37 -13.58 -1.70
N ILE A 208 1.36 -14.30 -0.58
CA ILE A 208 1.71 -15.73 -0.54
C ILE A 208 0.52 -16.60 -0.93
N ILE A 209 -0.67 -16.32 -0.39
CA ILE A 209 -1.86 -17.17 -0.56
C ILE A 209 -2.44 -17.07 -1.96
N TYR A 210 -2.59 -15.85 -2.49
CA TYR A 210 -3.15 -15.61 -3.82
C TYR A 210 -2.04 -15.67 -4.87
N LYS A 211 -1.69 -16.89 -5.28
CA LYS A 211 -0.54 -17.15 -6.17
C LYS A 211 -0.59 -16.33 -7.46
N ILE A 212 -1.78 -16.18 -8.04
CA ILE A 212 -2.02 -15.38 -9.25
C ILE A 212 -2.05 -13.89 -8.92
N GLY A 213 -2.84 -13.47 -7.93
CA GLY A 213 -2.95 -12.10 -7.43
C GLY A 213 -4.27 -11.88 -6.69
N TYR A 214 -4.35 -10.78 -5.93
CA TYR A 214 -5.52 -10.42 -5.13
C TYR A 214 -6.16 -9.10 -5.61
N GLY A 215 -7.49 -9.10 -5.77
CA GLY A 215 -8.24 -7.96 -6.33
C GLY A 215 -8.03 -7.77 -7.83
N PHE A 216 -8.79 -6.88 -8.46
CA PHE A 216 -8.63 -6.57 -9.89
C PHE A 216 -7.61 -5.44 -10.14
N ASP A 217 -7.52 -4.48 -9.21
CA ASP A 217 -6.73 -3.25 -9.35
C ASP A 217 -5.24 -3.51 -9.65
N PRO A 218 -4.53 -4.45 -8.97
CA PRO A 218 -3.13 -4.73 -9.29
C PRO A 218 -2.91 -5.22 -10.73
N PHE A 219 -3.87 -5.93 -11.34
CA PHE A 219 -3.72 -6.44 -12.70
C PHE A 219 -3.72 -5.33 -13.75
N ILE A 220 -4.51 -4.27 -13.54
CA ILE A 220 -4.54 -3.08 -14.42
C ILE A 220 -3.19 -2.36 -14.38
N HIS A 221 -2.64 -2.20 -13.17
CA HIS A 221 -1.33 -1.58 -12.96
C HIS A 221 -0.20 -2.43 -13.55
N GLN A 222 -0.20 -3.73 -13.29
CA GLN A 222 0.81 -4.65 -13.84
C GLN A 222 0.79 -4.69 -15.37
N ALA A 223 -0.39 -4.67 -15.99
CA ALA A 223 -0.50 -4.62 -17.45
C ALA A 223 0.02 -3.28 -18.01
N THR A 224 -0.27 -2.17 -17.32
CA THR A 224 0.26 -0.85 -17.66
C THR A 224 1.78 -0.82 -17.56
N GLU A 225 2.33 -1.30 -16.45
CA GLU A 225 3.77 -1.39 -16.22
C GLU A 225 4.46 -2.30 -17.24
N LYS A 226 3.81 -3.40 -17.65
CA LYS A 226 4.31 -4.29 -18.71
C LYS A 226 4.33 -3.60 -20.07
N ALA A 227 3.29 -2.83 -20.42
CA ALA A 227 3.27 -2.01 -21.63
C ALA A 227 4.40 -0.96 -21.61
N ILE A 228 4.57 -0.23 -20.51
CA ILE A 228 5.66 0.75 -20.35
C ILE A 228 7.03 0.07 -20.42
N PHE A 229 7.18 -1.11 -19.84
CA PHE A 229 8.43 -1.86 -19.87
C PHE A 229 8.84 -2.24 -21.30
N ASN A 230 7.88 -2.72 -22.09
CA ASN A 230 8.08 -3.18 -23.47
C ASN A 230 8.22 -2.02 -24.46
N ASP A 231 7.27 -1.08 -24.43
CA ASP A 231 7.08 -0.06 -25.46
C ASP A 231 7.63 1.32 -25.03
N GLY A 232 8.09 1.44 -23.79
CA GLY A 232 8.55 2.70 -23.20
C GLY A 232 7.41 3.60 -22.70
N PHE A 233 6.18 3.42 -23.18
CA PHE A 233 5.02 4.18 -22.74
C PHE A 233 3.67 3.53 -23.02
N ILE A 234 2.63 4.06 -22.37
CA ILE A 234 1.22 3.86 -22.74
C ILE A 234 0.49 5.20 -22.76
N LEU A 235 -0.51 5.35 -23.63
CA LEU A 235 -1.36 6.55 -23.72
C LEU A 235 -2.80 6.23 -23.29
N PRO A 236 -3.50 7.18 -22.64
CA PRO A 236 -3.00 8.48 -22.17
C PRO A 236 -2.07 8.35 -20.96
N LYS A 237 -1.27 9.39 -20.68
CA LYS A 237 -0.40 9.49 -19.49
C LYS A 237 -1.04 10.40 -18.44
N PRO A 238 -1.91 9.88 -17.56
CA PRO A 238 -2.47 10.70 -16.48
C PRO A 238 -1.36 11.17 -15.54
N LEU A 239 -1.56 12.29 -14.84
CA LEU A 239 -0.59 12.81 -13.85
C LEU A 239 -0.49 11.97 -12.56
N TYR A 240 -1.26 10.88 -12.45
CA TYR A 240 -1.29 9.97 -11.32
C TYR A 240 -0.68 8.61 -11.68
N TYR A 241 -0.23 7.86 -10.67
CA TYR A 241 0.40 6.52 -10.76
C TYR A 241 1.82 6.49 -11.35
N LEU A 242 2.25 7.56 -12.02
CA LEU A 242 3.53 7.66 -12.71
C LEU A 242 4.73 7.32 -11.82
N GLY A 243 4.69 7.73 -10.55
CA GLY A 243 5.77 7.44 -9.60
C GLY A 243 5.95 5.95 -9.31
N GLN A 244 4.85 5.18 -9.18
CA GLN A 244 4.96 3.73 -8.99
C GLN A 244 5.42 3.07 -10.29
N TYR A 245 4.77 3.38 -11.41
CA TYR A 245 5.09 2.76 -12.70
C TYR A 245 6.56 2.94 -13.06
N SER A 246 7.08 4.14 -12.85
CA SER A 246 8.48 4.45 -13.13
C SER A 246 9.43 3.66 -12.22
N LEU A 247 9.09 3.53 -10.94
CA LEU A 247 9.90 2.77 -9.98
C LEU A 247 9.89 1.27 -10.30
N VAL A 248 8.73 0.69 -10.61
CA VAL A 248 8.59 -0.73 -10.94
C VAL A 248 9.35 -1.05 -12.23
N VAL A 249 9.15 -0.27 -13.30
CA VAL A 249 9.83 -0.49 -14.58
C VAL A 249 11.34 -0.32 -14.43
N PHE A 250 11.80 0.69 -13.70
CA PHE A 250 13.23 0.88 -13.42
C PHE A 250 13.83 -0.33 -12.69
N LEU A 251 13.20 -0.80 -11.61
CA LEU A 251 13.68 -1.95 -10.84
C LEU A 251 13.64 -3.25 -11.65
N ALA A 252 12.58 -3.48 -12.44
CA ALA A 252 12.47 -4.63 -13.33
C ALA A 252 13.59 -4.66 -14.38
N LYS A 253 13.90 -3.50 -14.99
CA LYS A 253 14.98 -3.38 -15.98
C LYS A 253 16.36 -3.62 -15.37
N ILE A 254 16.65 -3.04 -14.21
CA ILE A 254 17.97 -3.18 -13.56
C ILE A 254 18.17 -4.58 -12.98
N PHE A 255 17.14 -5.17 -12.38
CA PHE A 255 17.24 -6.53 -11.84
C PHE A 255 17.05 -7.62 -12.90
N SER A 256 16.65 -7.26 -14.12
CA SER A 256 16.24 -8.21 -15.18
C SER A 256 15.22 -9.23 -14.65
N LEU A 257 14.26 -8.74 -13.86
CA LEU A 257 13.18 -9.53 -13.27
C LEU A 257 11.85 -9.18 -13.95
N PRO A 258 10.92 -10.15 -14.05
CA PRO A 258 9.56 -9.87 -14.50
C PRO A 258 8.89 -8.76 -13.68
N ILE A 259 8.18 -7.86 -14.37
CA ILE A 259 7.40 -6.77 -13.76
C ILE A 259 6.51 -7.28 -12.62
N LEU A 260 5.84 -8.41 -12.84
CA LEU A 260 4.96 -9.03 -11.87
C LEU A 260 5.64 -9.35 -10.53
N ILE A 261 6.92 -9.74 -10.52
CA ILE A 261 7.66 -10.04 -9.30
C ILE A 261 8.00 -8.75 -8.56
N ILE A 262 8.44 -7.73 -9.30
CA ILE A 262 8.79 -6.43 -8.73
C ILE A 262 7.57 -5.75 -8.13
N ASP A 263 6.47 -5.63 -8.87
CA ASP A 263 5.23 -5.01 -8.39
C ASP A 263 4.72 -5.71 -7.13
N LYS A 264 4.54 -7.03 -7.17
CA LYS A 264 4.03 -7.80 -6.01
C LYS A 264 4.88 -7.65 -4.75
N LEU A 265 6.20 -7.58 -4.87
CA LEU A 265 7.11 -7.49 -3.73
C LEU A 265 7.36 -6.05 -3.24
N LEU A 266 7.10 -5.04 -4.08
CA LEU A 266 7.49 -3.66 -3.84
C LEU A 266 6.99 -3.15 -2.49
N LEU A 267 5.67 -3.14 -2.28
CA LEU A 267 5.07 -2.56 -1.09
C LEU A 267 5.38 -3.38 0.18
N PRO A 268 5.20 -4.72 0.21
CA PRO A 268 5.55 -5.53 1.38
C PRO A 268 7.02 -5.37 1.82
N SER A 269 7.95 -5.36 0.86
CA SER A 269 9.37 -5.17 1.15
C SER A 269 9.68 -3.75 1.65
N PHE A 270 9.06 -2.73 1.06
CA PHE A 270 9.28 -1.34 1.48
C PHE A 270 8.79 -1.12 2.92
N ILE A 271 7.62 -1.64 3.27
CA ILE A 271 7.09 -1.53 4.63
C ILE A 271 8.02 -2.24 5.61
N ALA A 272 8.42 -3.48 5.32
CA ALA A 272 9.31 -4.26 6.18
C ALA A 272 10.66 -3.58 6.41
N ILE A 273 11.27 -3.00 5.37
CA ILE A 273 12.61 -2.43 5.43
C ILE A 273 12.60 -1.03 6.09
N PHE A 274 11.63 -0.18 5.76
CA PHE A 274 11.69 1.24 6.12
C PHE A 274 10.77 1.65 7.27
N LEU A 275 9.64 0.96 7.51
CA LEU A 275 8.71 1.35 8.58
C LEU A 275 9.31 1.12 9.98
N PRO A 276 9.91 -0.05 10.32
CA PRO A 276 10.46 -0.27 11.65
C PRO A 276 11.59 0.69 12.02
N PRO A 277 12.61 0.94 11.16
CA PRO A 277 13.61 1.96 11.44
C PRO A 277 13.00 3.35 11.61
N THR A 278 11.98 3.70 10.82
CA THR A 278 11.32 5.01 10.90
C THR A 278 10.59 5.24 12.21
N ILE A 279 9.87 4.25 12.70
CA ILE A 279 9.27 4.33 14.02
C ILE A 279 10.36 4.44 15.10
N TYR A 280 11.38 3.58 15.06
CA TYR A 280 12.46 3.61 16.05
C TYR A 280 13.17 4.97 16.10
N PHE A 281 13.61 5.49 14.96
CA PHE A 281 14.36 6.75 14.92
C PHE A 281 13.51 7.95 15.31
N SER A 282 12.24 8.00 14.87
CA SER A 282 11.32 9.10 15.18
C SER A 282 11.07 9.24 16.69
N PHE A 283 10.99 8.11 17.39
CA PHE A 283 10.60 8.08 18.80
C PHE A 283 11.75 7.94 19.80
N ARG A 284 12.90 7.35 19.42
CA ARG A 284 14.04 7.19 20.35
C ARG A 284 14.54 8.49 20.96
N GLN A 285 14.43 9.59 20.22
CA GLN A 285 14.83 10.91 20.68
C GLN A 285 13.82 11.54 21.64
N LEU A 286 12.56 11.07 21.67
CA LEU A 286 11.50 11.65 22.49
C LEU A 286 11.44 11.05 23.90
N PHE A 287 12.09 9.91 24.10
CA PHE A 287 11.97 9.12 25.31
C PHE A 287 13.32 8.87 25.98
N ASN A 288 13.27 8.64 27.29
CA ASN A 288 14.43 8.23 28.07
C ASN A 288 14.66 6.72 27.86
N ASN A 289 15.90 6.25 28.00
CA ASN A 289 16.38 4.88 27.69
C ASN A 289 15.80 3.73 28.56
N PHE A 290 14.60 3.88 29.14
CA PHE A 290 13.96 2.86 29.98
C PHE A 290 13.50 1.65 29.18
N LEU A 291 12.85 1.87 28.03
CA LEU A 291 12.37 0.84 27.12
C LEU A 291 12.86 1.12 25.71
N ASN A 292 13.22 0.08 24.95
CA ASN A 292 13.65 0.24 23.58
C ASN A 292 12.46 0.58 22.67
N PRO A 293 12.41 1.75 22.00
CA PRO A 293 11.29 2.14 21.14
C PRO A 293 11.04 1.23 19.94
N VAL A 294 11.97 0.30 19.62
CA VAL A 294 11.76 -0.71 18.58
C VAL A 294 10.46 -1.49 18.79
N ILE A 295 10.02 -1.70 20.04
CA ILE A 295 8.74 -2.37 20.31
C ILE A 295 7.54 -1.70 19.61
N LEU A 296 7.58 -0.38 19.45
CA LEU A 296 6.53 0.37 18.76
C LEU A 296 6.41 0.00 17.27
N SER A 297 7.50 -0.50 16.66
CA SER A 297 7.49 -0.91 15.26
C SER A 297 6.65 -2.15 14.98
N VAL A 298 6.46 -3.01 15.99
CA VAL A 298 5.56 -4.16 15.91
C VAL A 298 4.15 -3.72 16.31
N LEU A 299 4.03 -2.94 17.40
CA LEU A 299 2.74 -2.55 17.95
C LEU A 299 1.96 -1.55 17.08
N VAL A 300 2.58 -0.91 16.09
CA VAL A 300 1.85 -0.10 15.09
C VAL A 300 0.81 -0.95 14.34
N PHE A 301 1.07 -2.26 14.16
CA PHE A 301 0.16 -3.22 13.54
C PHE A 301 -0.96 -3.69 14.48
N ILE A 302 -1.12 -3.08 15.66
CA ILE A 302 -2.41 -3.13 16.39
C ILE A 302 -3.44 -2.24 15.68
N LEU A 303 -3.03 -1.32 14.82
CA LEU A 303 -3.95 -0.63 13.91
C LEU A 303 -4.04 -1.43 12.60
N PRO A 304 -5.24 -1.63 12.03
CA PRO A 304 -5.42 -2.34 10.77
C PRO A 304 -4.60 -1.73 9.65
N PHE A 305 -4.10 -2.60 8.78
CA PHE A 305 -3.14 -2.26 7.73
C PHE A 305 -3.63 -2.71 6.35
N SER A 306 -4.95 -2.79 6.15
CA SER A 306 -5.57 -3.30 4.91
C SER A 306 -5.07 -2.62 3.63
N SER A 307 -4.70 -1.34 3.66
CA SER A 307 -4.09 -0.64 2.51
C SER A 307 -2.72 -1.19 2.06
N PHE A 308 -2.12 -2.08 2.84
CA PHE A 308 -0.74 -2.55 2.66
C PHE A 308 -0.61 -4.02 2.28
N ILE A 309 -1.73 -4.73 2.08
CA ILE A 309 -1.72 -6.18 1.81
C ILE A 309 -1.40 -6.53 0.34
N ASN A 310 -1.51 -5.55 -0.56
CA ASN A 310 -1.20 -5.67 -1.98
C ASN A 310 -0.60 -4.37 -2.53
N THR A 311 0.30 -4.47 -3.51
CA THR A 311 0.88 -3.30 -4.16
C THR A 311 -0.15 -2.65 -5.08
N THR A 312 -0.41 -1.37 -4.83
CA THR A 312 -1.17 -0.46 -5.68
C THR A 312 -0.55 0.93 -5.55
N PRO A 313 -0.73 1.84 -6.53
CA PRO A 313 -0.24 3.21 -6.42
C PRO A 313 -0.77 3.91 -5.16
N GLN A 314 -2.02 3.67 -4.80
CA GLN A 314 -2.60 4.18 -3.55
C GLN A 314 -1.88 3.62 -2.32
N GLY A 315 -1.63 2.31 -2.26
CA GLY A 315 -0.92 1.66 -1.15
C GLY A 315 0.50 2.17 -0.98
N LEU A 316 1.25 2.33 -2.07
CA LEU A 316 2.60 2.90 -2.05
C LEU A 316 2.60 4.37 -1.61
N ALA A 317 1.66 5.17 -2.11
CA ALA A 317 1.52 6.57 -1.70
C ALA A 317 1.13 6.71 -0.22
N ASN A 318 0.20 5.86 0.26
CA ASN A 318 -0.17 5.76 1.67
C ASN A 318 1.03 5.44 2.56
N PHE A 319 1.87 4.50 2.13
CA PHE A 319 3.10 4.15 2.82
C PHE A 319 4.10 5.32 2.88
N ILE A 320 4.38 6.00 1.76
CA ILE A 320 5.30 7.16 1.77
C ILE A 320 4.73 8.30 2.61
N LEU A 321 3.42 8.54 2.58
CA LEU A 321 2.74 9.49 3.46
C LEU A 321 2.96 9.12 4.94
N LEU A 322 2.79 7.86 5.32
CA LEU A 322 3.05 7.40 6.68
C LEU A 322 4.52 7.62 7.10
N ILE A 323 5.47 7.33 6.22
CA ILE A 323 6.90 7.61 6.47
C ILE A 323 7.14 9.11 6.64
N LEU A 324 6.53 9.96 5.80
CA LEU A 324 6.60 11.42 5.94
C LEU A 324 6.04 11.89 7.28
N ILE A 325 4.87 11.41 7.68
CA ILE A 325 4.23 11.73 8.98
C ILE A 325 5.15 11.34 10.13
N LEU A 326 5.76 10.16 10.10
CA LEU A 326 6.67 9.73 11.17
C LEU A 326 7.97 10.54 11.17
N LEU A 327 8.61 10.76 10.01
CA LEU A 327 9.82 11.59 9.89
C LEU A 327 9.58 13.06 10.27
N SER A 328 8.35 13.55 10.15
CA SER A 328 8.01 14.90 10.63
C SER A 328 8.22 15.07 12.14
N VAL A 329 8.16 13.98 12.92
CA VAL A 329 8.48 13.98 14.36
C VAL A 329 9.95 14.33 14.60
N LEU A 330 10.87 13.86 13.74
CA LEU A 330 12.29 14.25 13.77
C LEU A 330 12.47 15.74 13.44
N SER A 331 11.64 16.29 12.56
CA SER A 331 11.72 17.70 12.17
C SER A 331 11.36 18.66 13.31
N LEU A 332 10.57 18.21 14.30
CA LEU A 332 10.22 19.01 15.49
C LEU A 332 11.43 19.38 16.34
N LYS A 333 12.49 18.56 16.30
CA LYS A 333 13.78 18.83 16.97
C LYS A 333 14.83 19.45 16.03
N LYS A 334 14.42 19.92 14.84
CA LYS A 334 15.31 20.39 13.76
C LYS A 334 16.35 19.34 13.33
N GLU A 335 15.99 18.09 13.55
CA GLU A 335 16.86 16.93 13.39
C GLU A 335 16.68 16.30 11.98
N PHE A 336 15.70 16.79 11.24
CA PHE A 336 15.36 16.39 9.87
C PHE A 336 14.94 17.63 9.08
N SER A 337 15.30 17.68 7.79
CA SER A 337 15.06 18.86 6.95
C SER A 337 13.63 18.89 6.41
N LEU A 338 13.01 20.07 6.47
CA LEU A 338 11.71 20.31 5.84
C LEU A 338 11.74 20.14 4.31
N SER A 339 12.88 20.42 3.66
CA SER A 339 13.02 20.22 2.21
C SER A 339 12.86 18.76 1.81
N LEU A 340 13.30 17.83 2.67
CA LEU A 340 13.15 16.40 2.44
C LEU A 340 11.70 15.95 2.62
N LEU A 341 10.94 16.56 3.55
CA LEU A 341 9.51 16.29 3.67
C LEU A 341 8.73 16.80 2.44
N TRP A 342 9.08 17.99 1.93
CA TRP A 342 8.51 18.49 0.67
C TRP A 342 8.79 17.55 -0.49
N PHE A 343 10.03 17.08 -0.61
CA PHE A 343 10.40 16.11 -1.64
C PHE A 343 9.55 14.83 -1.56
N LEU A 344 9.36 14.27 -0.36
CA LEU A 344 8.47 13.13 -0.17
C LEU A 344 7.01 13.46 -0.51
N ALA A 345 6.51 14.64 -0.13
CA ALA A 345 5.14 15.05 -0.44
C ALA A 345 4.89 15.15 -1.96
N PHE A 346 5.82 15.72 -2.71
CA PHE A 346 5.74 15.75 -4.18
C PHE A 346 5.85 14.36 -4.79
N THR A 347 6.72 13.50 -4.25
CA THR A 347 6.83 12.10 -4.68
C THR A 347 5.50 11.37 -4.47
N THR A 348 4.91 11.48 -3.28
CA THR A 348 3.58 10.91 -2.97
C THR A 348 2.51 11.43 -3.92
N PHE A 349 2.53 12.71 -4.28
CA PHE A 349 1.57 13.30 -5.22
C PHE A 349 1.67 12.72 -6.64
N LEU A 350 2.89 12.51 -7.16
CA LEU A 350 3.10 11.89 -8.47
C LEU A 350 2.79 10.38 -8.49
N ILE A 351 2.77 9.73 -7.32
CA ILE A 351 2.28 8.35 -7.19
C ILE A 351 0.76 8.35 -7.10
N HIS A 352 0.18 9.08 -6.16
CA HIS A 352 -1.27 9.14 -6.01
C HIS A 352 -1.75 10.46 -5.36
N PRO A 353 -2.55 11.30 -6.05
CA PRO A 353 -3.02 12.58 -5.53
C PRO A 353 -3.81 12.49 -4.22
N LEU A 354 -4.60 11.43 -4.02
CA LEU A 354 -5.41 11.23 -2.82
C LEU A 354 -4.59 11.22 -1.51
N ALA A 355 -3.37 10.68 -1.53
CA ALA A 355 -2.44 10.73 -0.40
C ALA A 355 -1.46 11.92 -0.51
N GLY A 356 -1.07 12.28 -1.74
CA GLY A 356 -0.11 13.36 -1.98
C GLY A 356 -0.62 14.76 -1.66
N LEU A 357 -1.90 15.06 -1.91
CA LEU A 357 -2.50 16.33 -1.49
C LEU A 357 -2.46 16.49 0.03
N PRO A 358 -2.94 15.52 0.85
CA PRO A 358 -2.71 15.53 2.30
C PRO A 358 -1.24 15.72 2.70
N ALA A 359 -0.30 15.05 2.01
CA ALA A 359 1.13 15.15 2.27
C ALA A 359 1.66 16.59 2.07
N LEU A 360 1.33 17.21 0.93
CA LEU A 360 1.76 18.57 0.58
C LEU A 360 1.26 19.58 1.60
N ILE A 361 -0.01 19.48 1.96
CA ILE A 361 -0.62 20.50 2.82
C ILE A 361 -0.20 20.30 4.28
N PHE A 362 -0.06 19.05 4.75
CA PHE A 362 0.53 18.80 6.06
C PHE A 362 1.95 19.35 6.15
N THR A 363 2.76 19.17 5.11
CA THR A 363 4.11 19.71 5.05
C THR A 363 4.11 21.25 5.02
N ALA A 364 3.15 21.87 4.32
CA ALA A 364 2.94 23.32 4.35
C ALA A 364 2.60 23.83 5.76
N LEU A 365 1.65 23.18 6.43
CA LEU A 365 1.24 23.48 7.80
C LEU A 365 2.44 23.38 8.75
N LEU A 366 3.23 22.30 8.61
CA LEU A 366 4.44 22.09 9.42
C LEU A 366 5.49 23.17 9.16
N ALA A 367 5.70 23.55 7.90
CA ALA A 367 6.64 24.60 7.52
C ALA A 367 6.24 25.96 8.12
N VAL A 368 4.96 26.30 8.14
CA VAL A 368 4.45 27.53 8.80
C VAL A 368 4.77 27.51 10.30
N TYR A 369 4.50 26.39 10.98
CA TYR A 369 4.74 26.27 12.43
C TYR A 369 6.22 26.31 12.79
N LEU A 370 7.07 25.63 12.01
CA LEU A 370 8.51 25.54 12.23
C LEU A 370 9.28 26.75 11.67
N SER A 371 8.62 27.64 10.90
CA SER A 371 9.30 28.78 10.28
C SER A 371 9.95 29.71 11.32
N PRO A 372 11.26 29.99 11.18
CA PRO A 372 11.95 30.97 12.01
C PRO A 372 11.62 32.42 11.62
N PHE A 373 11.12 32.64 10.39
CA PHE A 373 10.81 33.96 9.86
C PHE A 373 9.49 34.53 10.41
N ILE A 374 8.52 33.65 10.70
CA ILE A 374 7.23 34.07 11.25
C ILE A 374 7.31 34.04 12.78
N LYS A 375 7.82 35.11 13.39
CA LYS A 375 7.92 35.22 14.86
C LYS A 375 6.58 35.57 15.51
N ASN A 376 5.74 36.33 14.82
CA ASN A 376 4.44 36.78 15.34
C ASN A 376 3.45 35.59 15.41
N LYS A 377 2.97 35.30 16.62
CA LYS A 377 2.02 34.22 16.90
C LYS A 377 0.71 34.38 16.11
N SER A 378 0.19 35.59 15.98
CA SER A 378 -1.05 35.87 15.24
C SER A 378 -0.88 35.58 13.74
N ILE A 379 0.25 35.96 13.16
CA ILE A 379 0.57 35.67 11.75
C ILE A 379 0.72 34.16 11.53
N LYS A 380 1.39 33.45 12.45
CA LYS A 380 1.46 31.97 12.42
C LYS A 380 0.07 31.33 12.47
N THR A 381 -0.80 31.83 13.33
CA THR A 381 -2.19 31.36 13.41
C THR A 381 -2.94 31.63 12.12
N ILE A 382 -2.82 32.81 11.51
CA ILE A 382 -3.48 33.13 10.23
C ILE A 382 -3.01 32.17 9.13
N PHE A 383 -1.70 32.00 8.93
CA PHE A 383 -1.19 31.09 7.92
C PHE A 383 -1.57 29.63 8.19
N ALA A 384 -1.56 29.19 9.46
CA ALA A 384 -2.03 27.86 9.83
C ALA A 384 -3.53 27.68 9.57
N SER A 385 -4.35 28.70 9.82
CA SER A 385 -5.77 28.70 9.51
C SER A 385 -6.01 28.65 8.01
N ILE A 386 -5.25 29.42 7.21
CA ILE A 386 -5.32 29.37 5.74
C ILE A 386 -4.92 27.97 5.25
N ALA A 387 -3.80 27.43 5.73
CA ALA A 387 -3.37 26.07 5.38
C ALA A 387 -4.42 25.02 5.76
N PHE A 388 -5.09 25.18 6.91
CA PHE A 388 -6.18 24.33 7.36
C PHE A 388 -7.46 24.48 6.51
N LEU A 389 -7.80 25.69 6.08
CA LEU A 389 -8.93 25.91 5.17
C LEU A 389 -8.62 25.31 3.79
N LEU A 390 -7.40 25.50 3.29
CA LEU A 390 -6.95 24.88 2.05
C LEU A 390 -7.00 23.36 2.15
N THR A 391 -6.46 22.73 3.22
CA THR A 391 -6.60 21.27 3.40
C THR A 391 -8.04 20.82 3.32
N THR A 392 -8.97 21.60 3.90
CA THR A 392 -10.37 21.22 4.04
C THR A 392 -11.12 21.15 2.71
N PHE A 393 -10.73 21.97 1.72
CA PHE A 393 -11.44 22.06 0.44
C PHE A 393 -10.63 21.56 -0.75
N LEU A 394 -9.32 21.33 -0.63
CA LEU A 394 -8.46 21.04 -1.77
C LEU A 394 -8.78 19.71 -2.46
N VAL A 395 -9.16 18.65 -1.72
CA VAL A 395 -9.49 17.36 -2.35
C VAL A 395 -10.81 17.45 -3.14
N PRO A 396 -11.92 17.96 -2.58
CA PRO A 396 -13.13 18.27 -3.36
C PRO A 396 -12.86 19.18 -4.56
N LEU A 397 -12.06 20.24 -4.37
CA LEU A 397 -11.71 21.16 -5.45
C LEU A 397 -10.88 20.48 -6.54
N PHE A 398 -9.95 19.60 -6.17
CA PHE A 398 -9.16 18.84 -7.13
C PHE A 398 -10.04 17.92 -7.98
N PHE A 399 -10.99 17.20 -7.37
CA PHE A 399 -11.98 16.42 -8.13
C PHE A 399 -12.85 17.31 -9.02
N ALA A 400 -13.24 18.49 -8.54
CA ALA A 400 -14.03 19.44 -9.32
C ALA A 400 -13.27 19.96 -10.55
N LEU A 401 -12.01 20.33 -10.38
CA LEU A 401 -11.13 20.77 -11.46
C LEU A 401 -10.83 19.63 -12.44
N ALA A 402 -10.51 18.43 -11.94
CA ALA A 402 -10.27 17.26 -12.78
C ALA A 402 -11.49 16.95 -13.66
N SER A 403 -12.70 17.04 -13.10
CA SER A 403 -13.94 16.89 -13.86
C SER A 403 -14.11 17.95 -14.95
N PHE A 404 -13.77 19.20 -14.66
CA PHE A 404 -13.85 20.30 -15.63
C PHE A 404 -12.90 20.08 -16.81
N PHE A 405 -11.66 19.64 -16.55
CA PHE A 405 -10.65 19.47 -17.58
C PHE A 405 -10.71 18.14 -18.33
N LEU A 406 -11.16 17.05 -17.70
CA LEU A 406 -11.15 15.69 -18.28
C LEU A 406 -12.50 15.25 -18.85
N GLY A 407 -13.60 15.93 -18.50
CA GLY A 407 -14.96 15.42 -18.74
C GLY A 407 -15.49 15.49 -20.17
N ASN A 408 -14.77 16.05 -21.16
CA ASN A 408 -15.32 16.35 -22.50
C ASN A 408 -16.72 17.00 -22.45
N GLY A 409 -17.01 17.83 -21.43
CA GLY A 409 -18.30 18.47 -21.20
C GLY A 409 -19.32 17.66 -20.37
N LYS A 410 -19.05 16.40 -19.99
CA LYS A 410 -19.86 15.63 -19.03
C LYS A 410 -19.26 15.75 -17.62
N SER A 411 -20.09 16.09 -16.65
CA SER A 411 -19.64 16.19 -15.26
C SER A 411 -19.28 14.81 -14.71
N ILE A 412 -18.02 14.61 -14.30
CA ILE A 412 -17.51 13.40 -13.64
C ILE A 412 -18.04 13.29 -12.20
N PHE A 413 -18.65 14.35 -11.68
CA PHE A 413 -19.38 14.32 -10.43
C PHE A 413 -20.71 15.08 -10.49
N SER A 414 -21.65 14.77 -9.61
CA SER A 414 -22.82 15.64 -9.40
C SER A 414 -22.93 16.06 -7.95
N ILE A 415 -23.35 17.31 -7.73
CA ILE A 415 -23.54 17.86 -6.39
C ILE A 415 -24.85 17.32 -5.84
N LYS A 416 -24.76 16.50 -4.81
CA LYS A 416 -25.92 16.05 -4.06
C LYS A 416 -26.31 17.13 -3.05
N LYS A 417 -27.58 17.47 -2.99
CA LYS A 417 -28.15 18.26 -1.89
C LYS A 417 -28.75 17.30 -0.87
N PRO A 418 -28.24 17.25 0.37
CA PRO A 418 -28.93 16.49 1.41
C PRO A 418 -30.32 17.10 1.64
N GLU A 419 -31.35 16.25 1.66
CA GLU A 419 -32.74 16.69 1.81
C GLU A 419 -32.99 17.36 3.17
N ASN A 420 -32.31 16.89 4.23
CA ASN A 420 -32.30 17.53 5.55
C ASN A 420 -31.06 17.13 6.39
N ILE A 421 -30.91 17.71 7.58
CA ILE A 421 -29.80 17.40 8.50
C ILE A 421 -29.83 15.94 8.97
N ILE A 422 -31.01 15.34 9.11
CA ILE A 422 -31.16 13.95 9.55
C ILE A 422 -30.66 12.99 8.47
N SER A 423 -30.97 13.25 7.19
CA SER A 423 -30.48 12.48 6.05
C SER A 423 -28.97 12.63 5.90
N PHE A 424 -28.43 13.82 6.15
CA PHE A 424 -26.99 14.05 6.22
C PHE A 424 -26.27 13.17 7.25
N PHE A 425 -26.79 13.10 8.50
CA PHE A 425 -26.20 12.22 9.53
C PHE A 425 -26.41 10.73 9.26
N LYS A 426 -27.54 10.33 8.66
CA LYS A 426 -27.77 8.95 8.22
C LYS A 426 -26.80 8.53 7.12
N GLU A 427 -26.55 9.40 6.14
CA GLU A 427 -25.62 9.15 5.03
C GLU A 427 -24.17 9.05 5.48
N LEU A 428 -23.79 9.77 6.55
CA LEU A 428 -22.47 9.64 7.15
C LEU A 428 -22.16 8.22 7.62
N ASN A 429 -23.18 7.40 7.90
CA ASN A 429 -23.07 6.01 8.34
C ASN A 429 -21.96 5.84 9.41
N TRP A 430 -21.96 6.75 10.38
CA TRP A 430 -21.01 6.74 11.48
C TRP A 430 -21.43 5.66 12.48
N HIS A 431 -20.53 4.72 12.75
CA HIS A 431 -20.80 3.65 13.69
C HIS A 431 -20.35 4.10 15.08
N TRP A 432 -21.25 4.02 16.06
CA TRP A 432 -20.90 4.21 17.47
C TRP A 432 -20.10 3.00 17.99
N PRO A 433 -19.39 3.12 19.12
CA PRO A 433 -18.76 1.97 19.72
C PRO A 433 -19.77 0.84 19.97
N THR A 434 -19.47 -0.36 19.49
CA THR A 434 -20.40 -1.51 19.57
C THR A 434 -19.72 -2.74 20.13
N ILE A 435 -20.40 -3.45 21.02
CA ILE A 435 -20.02 -4.81 21.41
C ILE A 435 -20.75 -5.76 20.46
N VAL A 436 -20.01 -6.59 19.75
CA VAL A 436 -20.57 -7.61 18.87
C VAL A 436 -20.82 -8.87 19.69
N ASN A 437 -22.00 -9.47 19.54
CA ASN A 437 -22.37 -10.70 20.22
C ASN A 437 -23.32 -11.54 19.35
N HIS A 438 -22.75 -12.50 18.64
CA HIS A 438 -23.47 -13.54 17.91
C HIS A 438 -23.19 -14.93 18.50
N PHE A 439 -22.79 -15.00 19.78
CA PHE A 439 -22.46 -16.23 20.50
C PHE A 439 -21.31 -17.04 19.87
N ASN A 440 -20.39 -16.38 19.18
CA ASN A 440 -19.11 -16.96 18.76
C ASN A 440 -17.99 -16.12 19.40
N PRO A 441 -17.54 -16.48 20.62
CA PRO A 441 -16.65 -15.63 21.42
C PRO A 441 -15.37 -15.19 20.69
N PHE A 442 -14.83 -16.01 19.79
CA PHE A 442 -13.62 -15.65 19.06
C PHE A 442 -13.87 -14.58 18.00
N LEU A 443 -14.88 -14.78 17.15
CA LEU A 443 -15.25 -13.79 16.13
C LEU A 443 -15.85 -12.54 16.78
N ASP A 444 -16.68 -12.69 17.80
CA ASP A 444 -17.25 -11.57 18.56
C ASP A 444 -16.17 -10.64 19.11
N LEU A 445 -15.08 -11.19 19.66
CA LEU A 445 -13.95 -10.40 20.14
C LEU A 445 -13.20 -9.71 18.99
N ILE A 446 -12.94 -10.41 17.89
CA ILE A 446 -12.26 -9.85 16.71
C ILE A 446 -13.07 -8.71 16.11
N TYR A 447 -14.38 -8.90 15.92
CA TYR A 447 -15.27 -7.89 15.35
C TYR A 447 -15.55 -6.74 16.31
N THR A 448 -15.61 -7.01 17.62
CA THR A 448 -15.64 -5.95 18.62
C THR A 448 -14.36 -5.12 18.54
N TYR A 449 -13.18 -5.74 18.48
CA TYR A 449 -11.92 -5.02 18.28
C TYR A 449 -11.94 -4.20 16.97
N GLY A 450 -12.30 -4.83 15.85
CA GLY A 450 -12.26 -4.21 14.53
C GLY A 450 -13.24 -3.03 14.36
N LYS A 451 -14.50 -3.18 14.81
CA LYS A 451 -15.50 -2.09 14.76
C LYS A 451 -15.14 -0.92 15.69
N ASN A 452 -14.34 -1.15 16.72
CA ASN A 452 -13.97 -0.11 17.70
C ASN A 452 -12.56 0.47 17.52
N ILE A 453 -11.80 0.01 16.53
CA ILE A 453 -10.37 0.35 16.41
C ILE A 453 -10.12 1.84 16.14
N SER A 454 -11.01 2.48 15.39
CA SER A 454 -11.00 3.93 15.17
C SER A 454 -11.16 4.71 16.48
N PHE A 455 -12.05 4.25 17.36
CA PHE A 455 -12.24 4.84 18.68
C PHE A 455 -11.04 4.60 19.60
N LEU A 456 -10.44 3.41 19.55
CA LEU A 456 -9.21 3.13 20.28
C LEU A 456 -8.06 4.04 19.80
N ALA A 457 -7.92 4.25 18.49
CA ALA A 457 -6.95 5.16 17.91
C ALA A 457 -7.17 6.61 18.36
N ILE A 458 -8.43 7.08 18.38
CA ILE A 458 -8.77 8.42 18.89
C ILE A 458 -8.46 8.53 20.38
N ALA A 459 -8.85 7.55 21.20
CA ALA A 459 -8.61 7.56 22.65
C ALA A 459 -7.10 7.56 22.98
N LEU A 460 -6.33 6.69 22.32
CA LEU A 460 -4.87 6.67 22.46
C LEU A 460 -4.23 7.96 21.95
N SER A 461 -4.72 8.54 20.87
CA SER A 461 -4.24 9.82 20.35
C SER A 461 -4.50 10.97 21.33
N LEU A 462 -5.69 11.06 21.91
CA LEU A 462 -6.03 12.04 22.94
C LEU A 462 -5.17 11.87 24.19
N ALA A 463 -4.95 10.62 24.64
CA ALA A 463 -4.03 10.32 25.73
C ALA A 463 -2.59 10.75 25.39
N GLY A 464 -2.13 10.46 24.17
CA GLY A 464 -0.81 10.86 23.67
C GLY A 464 -0.64 12.37 23.67
N LEU A 465 -1.63 13.11 23.15
CA LEU A 465 -1.64 14.57 23.15
C LEU A 465 -1.62 15.11 24.58
N PHE A 466 -2.45 14.57 25.47
CA PHE A 466 -2.51 14.99 26.87
C PHE A 466 -1.17 14.79 27.59
N LEU A 467 -0.51 13.65 27.36
CA LEU A 467 0.79 13.33 27.95
C LEU A 467 1.93 14.17 27.36
N ALA A 468 1.83 14.55 26.08
CA ALA A 468 2.89 15.28 25.39
C ALA A 468 2.74 16.81 25.43
N ARG A 469 1.53 17.35 25.67
CA ARG A 469 1.20 18.79 25.53
C ARG A 469 2.15 19.77 26.23
N LYS A 470 2.69 19.39 27.39
CA LYS A 470 3.61 20.25 28.15
C LYS A 470 5.03 20.28 27.57
N LYS A 471 5.47 19.18 26.94
CA LYS A 471 6.85 19.02 26.45
C LYS A 471 6.98 19.26 24.95
N LEU A 472 5.94 18.93 24.19
CA LEU A 472 5.92 18.97 22.73
C LEU A 472 4.58 19.55 22.26
N PRO A 473 4.30 20.85 22.54
CA PRO A 473 3.02 21.46 22.20
C PRO A 473 2.71 21.33 20.71
N ILE A 474 3.71 21.46 19.84
CA ILE A 474 3.59 21.38 18.37
C ILE A 474 2.95 20.09 17.85
N LEU A 475 2.89 19.01 18.65
CA LEU A 475 2.18 17.79 18.27
C LEU A 475 0.67 18.00 18.01
N PHE A 476 0.09 19.14 18.38
CA PHE A 476 -1.30 19.47 18.02
C PHE A 476 -1.52 19.59 16.49
N ILE A 477 -0.46 19.71 15.70
CA ILE A 477 -0.55 19.76 14.23
C ILE A 477 -1.14 18.46 13.64
N TYR A 478 -0.87 17.32 14.27
CA TYR A 478 -1.35 16.01 13.85
C TYR A 478 -2.87 15.87 13.95
N PRO A 479 -3.53 16.15 15.09
CA PRO A 479 -4.98 16.14 15.17
C PRO A 479 -5.61 17.24 14.31
N LEU A 480 -4.93 18.36 14.07
CA LEU A 480 -5.42 19.38 13.14
C LEU A 480 -5.50 18.85 11.70
N ALA A 481 -4.47 18.13 11.24
CA ALA A 481 -4.49 17.46 9.94
C ALA A 481 -5.56 16.37 9.84
N PHE A 482 -5.70 15.55 10.89
CA PHE A 482 -6.80 14.57 11.01
C PHE A 482 -8.17 15.24 10.86
N LEU A 483 -8.45 16.29 11.65
CA LEU A 483 -9.73 16.99 11.61
C LEU A 483 -10.03 17.58 10.24
N SER A 484 -9.02 18.12 9.55
CA SER A 484 -9.23 18.65 8.21
C SER A 484 -9.64 17.58 7.21
N LEU A 485 -9.02 16.39 7.28
CA LEU A 485 -9.38 15.27 6.40
C LEU A 485 -10.72 14.63 6.77
N ILE A 486 -11.11 14.66 8.04
CA ILE A 486 -12.48 14.31 8.46
C ILE A 486 -13.50 15.24 7.79
N ILE A 487 -13.21 16.55 7.73
CA ILE A 487 -14.11 17.48 7.02
C ILE A 487 -14.13 17.16 5.51
N ASN A 488 -13.00 16.84 4.89
CA ASN A 488 -12.98 16.39 3.48
C ASN A 488 -13.83 15.14 3.26
N TYR A 489 -13.72 14.15 4.15
CA TYR A 489 -14.53 12.94 4.12
C TYR A 489 -16.02 13.28 4.17
N ILE A 490 -16.44 14.12 5.12
CA ILE A 490 -17.82 14.58 5.25
C ILE A 490 -18.27 15.28 3.97
N LEU A 491 -17.45 16.20 3.44
CA LEU A 491 -17.79 16.95 2.23
C LEU A 491 -17.96 16.04 1.00
N LEU A 492 -17.01 15.12 0.78
CA LEU A 492 -17.06 14.19 -0.35
C LEU A 492 -18.27 13.26 -0.22
N LYS A 493 -18.49 12.67 0.96
CA LYS A 493 -19.55 11.69 1.17
C LYS A 493 -20.95 12.31 1.05
N SER A 494 -21.13 13.52 1.55
CA SER A 494 -22.44 14.15 1.63
C SER A 494 -22.82 14.97 0.39
N PHE A 495 -21.84 15.50 -0.34
CA PHE A 495 -22.12 16.45 -1.43
C PHE A 495 -21.63 16.00 -2.80
N ILE A 496 -20.78 14.97 -2.91
CA ILE A 496 -20.17 14.57 -4.19
C ILE A 496 -20.59 13.14 -4.55
N THR A 497 -21.03 12.94 -5.79
CA THR A 497 -21.30 11.62 -6.38
C THR A 497 -20.43 11.45 -7.63
N PHE A 498 -20.02 10.23 -7.97
CA PHE A 498 -19.15 9.91 -9.09
C PHE A 498 -19.92 9.06 -10.13
N PRO A 499 -20.66 9.63 -11.09
CA PRO A 499 -21.52 8.86 -12.00
C PRO A 499 -20.84 7.73 -12.78
N ALA A 500 -19.50 7.79 -12.94
CA ALA A 500 -18.70 6.73 -13.57
C ALA A 500 -18.51 5.47 -12.69
N LEU A 501 -18.97 5.48 -11.44
CA LEU A 501 -18.93 4.35 -10.52
C LEU A 501 -20.34 3.88 -10.18
N ILE A 502 -20.49 2.57 -9.98
CA ILE A 502 -21.74 1.99 -9.46
C ILE A 502 -21.99 2.36 -7.99
N GLN A 503 -23.25 2.27 -7.57
CA GLN A 503 -23.72 2.81 -6.29
C GLN A 503 -22.90 2.35 -5.07
N TYR A 504 -22.50 1.09 -5.01
CA TYR A 504 -21.72 0.58 -3.87
C TYR A 504 -20.24 0.98 -3.90
N GLU A 505 -19.71 1.42 -5.05
CA GLU A 505 -18.33 1.91 -5.20
C GLU A 505 -18.19 3.42 -4.93
N GLN A 506 -19.30 4.16 -4.91
CA GLN A 506 -19.33 5.61 -4.61
C GLN A 506 -18.59 5.98 -3.32
N ASN A 507 -18.67 5.11 -2.30
CA ASN A 507 -18.11 5.36 -0.98
C ASN A 507 -16.62 5.01 -0.85
N VAL A 508 -16.00 4.44 -1.89
CA VAL A 508 -14.60 3.99 -1.82
C VAL A 508 -13.64 5.17 -1.63
N TYR A 509 -13.79 6.26 -2.38
CA TYR A 509 -12.90 7.43 -2.25
C TYR A 509 -13.05 8.16 -0.90
N PRO A 510 -14.27 8.48 -0.42
CA PRO A 510 -14.44 9.01 0.93
C PRO A 510 -13.85 8.09 2.00
N ALA A 511 -14.09 6.78 1.92
CA ALA A 511 -13.55 5.82 2.89
C ALA A 511 -12.01 5.82 2.93
N ARG A 512 -11.34 5.92 1.77
CA ARG A 512 -9.88 6.06 1.69
C ARG A 512 -9.38 7.35 2.34
N ILE A 513 -10.08 8.47 2.18
CA ILE A 513 -9.74 9.74 2.87
C ILE A 513 -9.90 9.58 4.39
N LEU A 514 -10.97 8.93 4.83
CA LEU A 514 -11.17 8.62 6.24
C LEU A 514 -10.01 7.77 6.78
N GLU A 515 -9.59 6.72 6.08
CA GLU A 515 -8.43 5.91 6.46
C GLU A 515 -7.14 6.75 6.57
N ILE A 516 -6.82 7.55 5.54
CA ILE A 516 -5.65 8.42 5.52
C ILE A 516 -5.66 9.40 6.70
N SER A 517 -6.84 9.90 7.10
CA SER A 517 -6.96 10.80 8.24
C SER A 517 -6.38 10.17 9.52
N PHE A 518 -6.62 8.87 9.74
CA PHE A 518 -6.12 8.16 10.92
C PHE A 518 -4.59 8.02 10.93
N TYR A 519 -3.92 8.06 9.77
CA TYR A 519 -2.45 8.03 9.73
C TYR A 519 -1.84 9.22 10.47
N PHE A 520 -2.49 10.38 10.43
CA PHE A 520 -2.03 11.55 11.18
C PHE A 520 -2.15 11.37 12.68
N LEU A 521 -2.99 10.46 13.19
CA LEU A 521 -3.07 10.17 14.62
C LEU A 521 -1.98 9.19 15.10
N ILE A 522 -1.35 8.44 14.20
CA ILE A 522 -0.36 7.39 14.53
C ILE A 522 0.77 7.93 15.43
N PRO A 523 1.38 9.11 15.19
CA PRO A 523 2.43 9.59 16.07
C PRO A 523 2.01 9.76 17.53
N LEU A 524 0.77 10.19 17.76
CA LEU A 524 0.20 10.36 19.11
C LEU A 524 -0.18 9.01 19.74
N VAL A 525 -0.72 8.09 18.94
CA VAL A 525 -1.00 6.70 19.37
C VAL A 525 0.29 6.02 19.84
N LEU A 526 1.35 6.08 19.03
CA LEU A 526 2.66 5.50 19.37
C LEU A 526 3.28 6.17 20.60
N PHE A 527 3.07 7.49 20.78
CA PHE A 527 3.50 8.19 22.00
C PHE A 527 2.79 7.67 23.25
N ALA A 528 1.47 7.51 23.19
CA ALA A 528 0.68 6.97 24.29
C ALA A 528 1.05 5.53 24.61
N LEU A 529 1.17 4.68 23.58
CA LEU A 529 1.61 3.29 23.71
C LEU A 529 2.97 3.21 24.38
N TYR A 530 3.96 4.01 23.97
CA TYR A 530 5.26 4.01 24.62
C TYR A 530 5.15 4.33 26.12
N LYS A 531 4.40 5.36 26.48
CA LYS A 531 4.22 5.75 27.89
C LYS A 531 3.48 4.72 28.73
N PHE A 532 2.58 3.98 28.11
CA PHE A 532 1.94 2.83 28.74
C PHE A 532 2.94 1.68 28.95
N LEU A 533 3.71 1.33 27.92
CA LEU A 533 4.71 0.25 28.00
C LEU A 533 5.86 0.58 28.95
N GLU A 534 6.24 1.86 29.07
CA GLU A 534 7.23 2.33 30.05
C GLU A 534 6.79 1.97 31.47
N LYS A 535 5.50 2.15 31.81
CA LYS A 535 4.95 1.73 33.11
C LYS A 535 4.94 0.20 33.28
N ILE A 536 4.55 -0.55 32.24
CA ILE A 536 4.58 -2.02 32.25
C ILE A 536 6.01 -2.56 32.39
N SER A 537 6.99 -1.89 31.80
CA SER A 537 8.39 -2.32 31.88
C SER A 537 8.91 -2.34 33.33
N GLN A 538 8.33 -1.48 34.18
CA GLN A 538 8.66 -1.30 35.60
C GLN A 538 7.78 -2.16 36.53
N SER A 539 6.74 -2.83 36.01
CA SER A 539 5.88 -3.69 36.83
C SER A 539 6.51 -5.07 37.09
N ASN A 540 5.87 -5.85 37.97
CA ASN A 540 6.26 -7.23 38.23
C ASN A 540 6.14 -8.12 36.96
N PHE A 541 6.71 -9.32 37.04
CA PHE A 541 6.74 -10.28 35.93
C PHE A 541 5.33 -10.67 35.45
N LEU A 542 4.37 -10.88 36.36
CA LEU A 542 3.01 -11.31 36.02
C LEU A 542 2.29 -10.25 35.19
N THR A 543 2.32 -8.99 35.62
CA THR A 543 1.71 -7.87 34.88
C THR A 543 2.37 -7.70 33.51
N LYS A 544 3.70 -7.82 33.43
CA LYS A 544 4.44 -7.72 32.17
C LYS A 544 4.05 -8.82 31.19
N THR A 545 4.03 -10.06 31.66
CA THR A 545 3.64 -11.23 30.85
C THR A 545 2.18 -11.12 30.40
N PHE A 546 1.27 -10.73 31.29
CA PHE A 546 -0.15 -10.50 30.96
C PHE A 546 -0.32 -9.50 29.81
N PHE A 547 0.33 -8.34 29.88
CA PHE A 547 0.24 -7.35 28.80
C PHE A 547 0.94 -7.79 27.52
N ILE A 548 2.06 -8.52 27.59
CA ILE A 548 2.68 -9.12 26.39
C ILE A 548 1.70 -10.04 25.68
N LEU A 549 1.00 -10.91 26.41
CA LEU A 549 0.00 -11.82 25.86
C LEU A 549 -1.19 -11.06 25.26
N ILE A 550 -1.70 -10.03 25.94
CA ILE A 550 -2.79 -9.19 25.40
C ILE A 550 -2.38 -8.47 24.11
N LEU A 551 -1.19 -7.86 24.09
CA LEU A 551 -0.71 -7.16 22.89
C LEU A 551 -0.50 -8.14 21.73
N SER A 552 -0.03 -9.36 22.01
CA SER A 552 0.08 -10.43 21.01
C SER A 552 -1.28 -10.86 20.48
N LEU A 553 -2.30 -10.91 21.34
CA LEU A 553 -3.68 -11.21 20.95
C LEU A 553 -4.23 -10.12 20.02
N PHE A 554 -4.01 -8.84 20.34
CA PHE A 554 -4.42 -7.74 19.47
C PHE A 554 -3.70 -7.73 18.12
N LEU A 555 -2.43 -8.14 18.07
CA LEU A 555 -1.73 -8.34 16.79
C LEU A 555 -2.40 -9.46 15.98
N SER A 556 -2.79 -10.59 16.60
CA SER A 556 -3.53 -11.66 15.92
C SER A 556 -4.91 -11.19 15.42
N PHE A 557 -5.63 -10.40 16.22
CA PHE A 557 -6.91 -9.82 15.82
C PHE A 557 -6.74 -8.84 14.65
N SER A 558 -5.72 -7.99 14.70
CA SER A 558 -5.41 -7.06 13.62
C SER A 558 -5.01 -7.78 12.34
N LEU A 559 -4.21 -8.85 12.44
CA LEU A 559 -3.86 -9.71 11.30
C LEU A 559 -5.13 -10.27 10.67
N TYR A 560 -6.01 -10.92 11.43
CA TYR A 560 -7.27 -11.45 10.90
C TYR A 560 -8.13 -10.36 10.23
N TYR A 561 -8.32 -9.24 10.94
CA TYR A 561 -9.24 -8.19 10.54
C TYR A 561 -8.75 -7.40 9.31
N SER A 562 -7.43 -7.31 9.10
CA SER A 562 -6.83 -6.53 8.01
C SER A 562 -6.94 -7.17 6.63
N TYR A 563 -7.22 -8.47 6.55
CA TYR A 563 -7.42 -9.18 5.29
C TYR A 563 -8.92 -9.41 5.00
N PRO A 564 -9.26 -9.82 3.77
CA PRO A 564 -10.64 -10.10 3.38
C PRO A 564 -11.24 -11.21 4.23
N LYS A 565 -12.55 -11.18 4.48
CA LYS A 565 -13.28 -12.08 5.39
C LYS A 565 -14.52 -12.65 4.71
N ASP A 566 -14.89 -13.86 5.11
CA ASP A 566 -16.14 -14.51 4.72
C ASP A 566 -16.67 -15.29 5.93
N ASP A 567 -17.16 -14.54 6.93
CA ASP A 567 -17.48 -15.07 8.26
C ASP A 567 -18.99 -15.35 8.44
N GLY A 568 -19.76 -15.38 7.35
CA GLY A 568 -21.21 -15.55 7.34
C GLY A 568 -21.99 -14.24 7.45
N GLU A 569 -23.32 -14.36 7.31
CA GLU A 569 -24.24 -13.22 7.19
C GLU A 569 -24.31 -12.35 8.44
N ASP A 570 -24.07 -12.93 9.62
CA ASP A 570 -24.08 -12.22 10.90
C ASP A 570 -22.85 -11.30 11.09
N TYR A 571 -21.79 -11.50 10.29
CA TYR A 571 -20.53 -10.78 10.43
C TYR A 571 -20.21 -9.92 9.19
N GLN A 572 -19.21 -10.31 8.41
CA GLN A 572 -18.82 -9.64 7.17
C GLN A 572 -18.53 -10.68 6.10
N ILE A 573 -19.06 -10.41 4.91
CA ILE A 573 -18.82 -11.18 3.69
C ILE A 573 -18.22 -10.22 2.66
N ASP A 574 -16.92 -10.36 2.41
CA ASP A 574 -16.26 -9.69 1.30
C ASP A 574 -16.57 -10.46 0.01
N ARG A 575 -17.22 -9.79 -0.94
CA ARG A 575 -17.77 -10.43 -2.15
C ARG A 575 -16.74 -10.63 -3.28
N GLY A 576 -15.56 -10.05 -3.15
CA GLY A 576 -14.52 -10.08 -4.19
C GLY A 576 -13.78 -11.42 -4.20
N TYR A 577 -13.89 -12.16 -5.30
CA TYR A 577 -13.10 -13.37 -5.55
C TYR A 577 -11.75 -13.04 -6.19
N SER A 578 -10.69 -13.74 -5.80
CA SER A 578 -9.40 -13.67 -6.49
C SER A 578 -9.47 -14.21 -7.91
N VAL A 579 -8.59 -13.72 -8.78
CA VAL A 579 -8.39 -14.27 -10.12
C VAL A 579 -7.83 -15.68 -10.01
N SER A 580 -8.48 -16.62 -10.69
CA SER A 580 -8.12 -18.03 -10.67
C SER A 580 -7.45 -18.51 -11.96
N ARG A 581 -6.87 -19.71 -11.90
CA ARG A 581 -6.32 -20.38 -13.09
C ARG A 581 -7.41 -20.66 -14.11
N THR A 582 -8.61 -21.01 -13.67
CA THR A 582 -9.75 -21.25 -14.55
C THR A 582 -10.22 -19.97 -15.24
N ASP A 583 -10.15 -18.80 -14.57
CA ASP A 583 -10.43 -17.52 -15.23
C ASP A 583 -9.43 -17.26 -16.38
N ILE A 584 -8.14 -17.55 -16.16
CA ILE A 584 -7.10 -17.47 -17.21
C ILE A 584 -7.39 -18.43 -18.36
N SER A 585 -7.70 -19.69 -18.06
CA SER A 585 -8.05 -20.70 -19.08
C SER A 585 -9.29 -20.29 -19.88
N ALA A 586 -10.29 -19.69 -19.23
CA ALA A 586 -11.52 -19.24 -19.89
C ALA A 586 -11.26 -18.10 -20.89
N VAL A 587 -10.46 -17.10 -20.52
CA VAL A 587 -10.14 -16.00 -21.46
C VAL A 587 -9.25 -16.48 -22.62
N GLN A 588 -8.34 -17.41 -22.37
CA GLN A 588 -7.54 -18.05 -23.42
C GLN A 588 -8.42 -18.87 -24.38
N LYS A 589 -9.43 -19.56 -23.86
CA LYS A 589 -10.36 -20.34 -24.69
C LYS A 589 -11.26 -19.46 -25.56
N ILE A 590 -11.72 -18.33 -25.00
CA ILE A 590 -12.50 -17.34 -25.75
C ILE A 590 -11.65 -16.75 -26.89
N GLU A 591 -10.41 -16.37 -26.60
CA GLU A 591 -9.49 -15.83 -27.60
C GLU A 591 -9.24 -16.83 -28.75
N GLU A 592 -9.02 -18.11 -28.42
CA GLU A 592 -8.87 -19.19 -29.39
C GLU A 592 -10.14 -19.35 -30.26
N ASP A 593 -11.32 -19.43 -29.63
CA ASP A 593 -12.61 -19.62 -30.33
C ASP A 593 -13.02 -18.40 -31.19
N ALA A 594 -12.65 -17.20 -30.76
CA ALA A 594 -12.87 -15.99 -31.56
C ALA A 594 -12.09 -16.04 -32.87
N SER A 595 -10.91 -16.69 -32.87
CA SER A 595 -10.07 -16.92 -34.06
C SER A 595 -9.80 -15.63 -34.85
N GLY A 596 -9.50 -14.55 -34.11
CA GLY A 596 -9.22 -13.23 -34.69
C GLY A 596 -10.44 -12.40 -35.09
N ARG A 597 -11.67 -12.90 -34.93
CA ARG A 597 -12.89 -12.11 -35.13
C ARG A 597 -13.07 -11.06 -34.04
N ASP A 598 -13.85 -10.04 -34.36
CA ASP A 598 -14.23 -8.99 -33.42
C ASP A 598 -15.30 -9.51 -32.45
N TYR A 599 -15.01 -9.44 -31.16
CA TYR A 599 -15.93 -9.85 -30.10
C TYR A 599 -15.88 -8.95 -28.88
N ILE A 600 -16.92 -9.05 -28.06
CA ILE A 600 -16.94 -8.58 -26.66
C ILE A 600 -17.28 -9.73 -25.72
N VAL A 601 -17.00 -9.54 -24.44
CA VAL A 601 -17.32 -10.48 -23.38
C VAL A 601 -18.09 -9.78 -22.27
N LEU A 602 -19.15 -10.41 -21.79
CA LEU A 602 -19.88 -10.02 -20.59
C LEU A 602 -19.43 -10.95 -19.45
N ALA A 603 -18.65 -10.44 -18.51
CA ALA A 603 -18.06 -11.20 -17.42
C ALA A 603 -17.93 -10.38 -16.13
N ASN A 604 -17.57 -11.03 -15.02
CA ASN A 604 -17.25 -10.33 -13.78
C ASN A 604 -15.83 -9.72 -13.80
N GLN A 605 -15.47 -9.04 -12.71
CA GLN A 605 -14.17 -8.36 -12.56
C GLN A 605 -12.98 -9.33 -12.60
N SER A 606 -13.09 -10.53 -12.04
CA SER A 606 -11.98 -11.48 -11.95
C SER A 606 -11.62 -12.05 -13.33
N VAL A 607 -12.63 -12.40 -14.14
CA VAL A 607 -12.43 -12.82 -15.54
C VAL A 607 -11.90 -11.67 -16.38
N SER A 608 -12.40 -10.45 -16.19
CA SER A 608 -11.90 -9.27 -16.90
C SER A 608 -10.45 -8.94 -16.55
N ALA A 609 -10.07 -9.08 -15.28
CA ALA A 609 -8.68 -8.94 -14.83
C ALA A 609 -7.77 -10.03 -15.42
N ALA A 610 -8.26 -11.27 -15.58
CA ALA A 610 -7.54 -12.32 -16.28
C ALA A 610 -7.30 -11.94 -17.76
N ALA A 611 -8.27 -11.37 -18.46
CA ALA A 611 -8.09 -10.91 -19.83
C ALA A 611 -7.01 -9.83 -19.95
N VAL A 612 -7.02 -8.82 -19.06
CA VAL A 612 -6.00 -7.76 -19.04
C VAL A 612 -4.61 -8.32 -18.73
N ARG A 613 -4.52 -9.29 -17.81
CA ARG A 613 -3.25 -9.94 -17.48
C ARG A 613 -2.65 -10.65 -18.70
N GLU A 614 -3.47 -11.42 -19.41
CA GLU A 614 -2.99 -12.29 -20.50
C GLU A 614 -2.75 -11.48 -21.79
N PHE A 615 -3.64 -10.55 -22.12
CA PHE A 615 -3.67 -9.87 -23.41
C PHE A 615 -3.39 -8.36 -23.33
N GLY A 616 -3.20 -7.81 -22.14
CA GLY A 616 -3.05 -6.36 -21.95
C GLY A 616 -4.30 -5.59 -22.36
N PHE A 617 -4.09 -4.36 -22.83
CA PHE A 617 -5.16 -3.49 -23.33
C PHE A 617 -5.45 -3.74 -24.82
N LYS A 618 -5.71 -5.00 -25.18
CA LYS A 618 -5.75 -5.49 -26.57
C LYS A 618 -6.65 -4.68 -27.50
N LYS A 619 -7.89 -4.37 -27.09
CA LYS A 619 -8.88 -3.73 -27.97
C LYS A 619 -9.93 -2.90 -27.24
N TYR A 620 -10.33 -1.81 -27.89
CA TYR A 620 -11.46 -0.97 -27.51
C TYR A 620 -12.40 -0.81 -28.70
N TYR A 621 -13.72 -0.83 -28.45
CA TYR A 621 -14.77 -0.48 -29.41
C TYR A 621 -15.33 0.89 -29.04
N GLY A 622 -14.80 1.93 -29.66
CA GLY A 622 -15.01 3.30 -29.16
C GLY A 622 -14.41 3.47 -27.76
N PRO A 623 -15.19 3.88 -26.74
CA PRO A 623 -14.70 3.99 -25.37
C PRO A 623 -14.73 2.66 -24.59
N TYR A 624 -15.34 1.60 -25.15
CA TYR A 624 -15.64 0.37 -24.41
C TYR A 624 -14.52 -0.65 -24.55
N PHE A 625 -13.94 -1.08 -23.44
CA PHE A 625 -13.01 -2.21 -23.45
C PHE A 625 -13.78 -3.50 -23.75
N TYR A 626 -13.21 -4.40 -24.54
CA TYR A 626 -13.90 -5.64 -24.95
C TYR A 626 -14.24 -6.60 -23.80
N TYR A 627 -13.73 -6.35 -22.59
CA TYR A 627 -14.19 -6.91 -21.32
C TYR A 627 -14.70 -5.78 -20.41
N PRO A 628 -15.64 -6.04 -19.49
CA PRO A 628 -16.38 -5.00 -18.78
C PRO A 628 -15.59 -4.46 -17.56
N ILE A 629 -14.64 -3.57 -17.84
CA ILE A 629 -13.89 -2.79 -16.85
C ILE A 629 -13.73 -1.33 -17.32
N PRO A 630 -14.00 -0.33 -16.46
CA PRO A 630 -14.44 -0.44 -15.06
C PRO A 630 -15.91 -0.88 -14.94
N THR A 631 -16.36 -1.21 -13.74
CA THR A 631 -17.73 -1.72 -13.46
C THR A 631 -18.84 -0.68 -13.67
N GLY A 632 -18.51 0.59 -13.79
CA GLY A 632 -19.45 1.63 -14.23
C GLY A 632 -19.71 1.66 -15.74
N ASP A 633 -18.95 0.90 -16.53
CA ASP A 633 -19.12 0.82 -17.98
C ASP A 633 -20.46 0.13 -18.35
N PRO A 634 -21.20 0.63 -19.37
CA PRO A 634 -22.37 -0.05 -19.94
C PRO A 634 -22.23 -1.56 -20.13
N LEU A 635 -21.08 -2.08 -20.58
CA LEU A 635 -20.89 -3.52 -20.76
C LEU A 635 -21.02 -4.30 -19.45
N TYR A 636 -20.58 -3.73 -18.33
CA TYR A 636 -20.78 -4.36 -17.02
C TYR A 636 -22.27 -4.35 -16.62
N GLN A 637 -23.01 -3.31 -16.99
CA GLN A 637 -24.46 -3.26 -16.72
C GLN A 637 -25.25 -4.30 -17.51
N TYR A 638 -24.81 -4.61 -18.74
CA TYR A 638 -25.34 -5.74 -19.51
C TYR A 638 -25.01 -7.08 -18.85
N TYR A 639 -23.77 -7.27 -18.36
CA TYR A 639 -23.42 -8.44 -17.56
C TYR A 639 -24.32 -8.58 -16.32
N LEU A 640 -24.52 -7.50 -15.55
CA LEU A 640 -25.42 -7.49 -14.40
C LEU A 640 -26.86 -7.82 -14.77
N SER A 641 -27.34 -7.35 -15.93
CA SER A 641 -28.67 -7.69 -16.42
C SER A 641 -28.79 -9.19 -16.76
N MET A 642 -27.76 -9.79 -17.34
CA MET A 642 -27.70 -11.23 -17.60
C MET A 642 -27.73 -12.05 -16.31
N VAL A 643 -27.08 -11.62 -15.23
CA VAL A 643 -26.99 -12.42 -13.98
C VAL A 643 -28.07 -12.13 -12.94
N TYR A 644 -28.66 -10.93 -12.93
CA TYR A 644 -29.65 -10.53 -11.89
C TYR A 644 -31.08 -10.36 -12.40
N LYS A 645 -31.30 -10.27 -13.71
CA LYS A 645 -32.64 -10.23 -14.30
C LYS A 645 -32.93 -11.57 -14.98
N ILE A 646 -32.94 -11.61 -16.32
CA ILE A 646 -33.19 -12.81 -17.12
C ILE A 646 -32.13 -12.84 -18.22
N PRO A 647 -31.34 -13.93 -18.34
CA PRO A 647 -30.45 -14.13 -19.49
C PRO A 647 -31.25 -14.16 -20.79
N SER A 648 -31.20 -13.09 -21.58
CA SER A 648 -31.95 -12.99 -22.84
C SER A 648 -31.02 -12.72 -24.02
N ARG A 649 -31.35 -13.30 -25.18
CA ARG A 649 -30.63 -13.04 -26.43
C ARG A 649 -30.71 -11.57 -26.84
N GLU A 650 -31.78 -10.88 -26.47
CA GLU A 650 -31.97 -9.44 -26.66
C GLU A 650 -30.92 -8.61 -25.90
N THR A 651 -30.70 -8.91 -24.61
CA THR A 651 -29.67 -8.23 -23.81
C THR A 651 -28.27 -8.40 -24.42
N ILE A 652 -27.97 -9.60 -24.93
CA ILE A 652 -26.70 -9.87 -25.63
C ILE A 652 -26.61 -9.08 -26.94
N ARG A 653 -27.69 -9.01 -27.72
CA ARG A 653 -27.72 -8.24 -28.97
C ARG A 653 -27.50 -6.76 -28.71
N GLU A 654 -28.17 -6.17 -27.72
CA GLU A 654 -27.98 -4.76 -27.35
C GLU A 654 -26.52 -4.47 -26.95
N ALA A 655 -25.88 -5.37 -26.23
CA ALA A 655 -24.45 -5.24 -25.90
C ALA A 655 -23.56 -5.34 -27.16
N GLY A 656 -23.89 -6.24 -28.09
CA GLY A 656 -23.22 -6.34 -29.39
C GLY A 656 -23.37 -5.07 -30.23
N ASP A 657 -24.60 -4.54 -30.32
CA ASP A 657 -24.93 -3.30 -31.02
C ASP A 657 -24.19 -2.09 -30.43
N LEU A 658 -24.06 -2.02 -29.09
CA LEU A 658 -23.29 -0.98 -28.42
C LEU A 658 -21.82 -0.96 -28.88
N ALA A 659 -21.22 -2.13 -29.04
CA ALA A 659 -19.82 -2.29 -29.45
C ALA A 659 -19.63 -2.43 -30.97
N GLY A 660 -20.71 -2.55 -31.74
CA GLY A 660 -20.68 -2.83 -33.17
C GLY A 660 -20.07 -4.19 -33.52
N VAL A 661 -20.32 -5.22 -32.70
CA VAL A 661 -19.80 -6.59 -32.92
C VAL A 661 -20.91 -7.62 -32.94
N ASN A 662 -20.73 -8.68 -33.74
CA ASN A 662 -21.70 -9.76 -33.88
C ASN A 662 -21.37 -11.00 -33.04
N LEU A 663 -20.16 -11.09 -32.48
CA LEU A 663 -19.72 -12.20 -31.65
C LEU A 663 -19.64 -11.76 -30.19
N ILE A 664 -20.45 -12.37 -29.33
CA ILE A 664 -20.53 -12.01 -27.92
C ILE A 664 -20.42 -13.27 -27.08
N TYR A 665 -19.60 -13.19 -26.03
CA TYR A 665 -19.49 -14.24 -25.03
C TYR A 665 -20.08 -13.76 -23.71
N PHE A 666 -20.87 -14.62 -23.07
CA PHE A 666 -21.29 -14.43 -21.68
C PHE A 666 -20.59 -15.47 -20.80
N VAL A 667 -19.91 -15.02 -19.76
CA VAL A 667 -19.11 -15.87 -18.87
C VAL A 667 -19.77 -15.94 -17.50
N LEU A 668 -20.07 -17.15 -17.05
CA LEU A 668 -20.69 -17.42 -15.76
C LEU A 668 -19.81 -18.34 -14.92
N ASN A 669 -19.28 -17.80 -13.82
CA ASN A 669 -18.57 -18.59 -12.83
C ASN A 669 -19.55 -19.34 -11.92
N LYS A 670 -19.21 -20.58 -11.56
CA LYS A 670 -20.02 -21.44 -10.68
C LYS A 670 -20.18 -20.89 -9.26
N TYR A 671 -19.24 -20.07 -8.80
CA TYR A 671 -19.32 -19.43 -7.48
C TYR A 671 -20.31 -18.25 -7.43
N TRP A 672 -20.87 -17.84 -8.58
CA TRP A 672 -21.86 -16.77 -8.61
C TRP A 672 -23.18 -17.26 -7.99
N THR A 673 -23.86 -16.38 -7.26
CA THR A 673 -25.17 -16.71 -6.68
C THR A 673 -26.15 -17.10 -7.79
N ASP A 674 -26.89 -18.20 -7.59
CA ASP A 674 -27.83 -18.77 -8.55
C ASP A 674 -27.22 -19.18 -9.91
N ALA A 675 -25.90 -19.42 -9.98
CA ALA A 675 -25.22 -19.80 -11.22
C ALA A 675 -25.88 -20.97 -11.97
N ASP A 676 -26.36 -22.00 -11.26
CA ASP A 676 -27.00 -23.15 -11.90
C ASP A 676 -28.30 -22.76 -12.62
N LYS A 677 -29.13 -21.90 -12.01
CA LYS A 677 -30.37 -21.39 -12.60
C LYS A 677 -30.08 -20.48 -13.80
N ILE A 678 -29.13 -19.54 -13.63
CA ILE A 678 -28.72 -18.62 -14.68
C ILE A 678 -28.16 -19.40 -15.88
N SER A 679 -27.37 -20.44 -15.62
CA SER A 679 -26.78 -21.31 -16.65
C SER A 679 -27.82 -22.02 -17.49
N VAL A 680 -28.87 -22.57 -16.86
CA VAL A 680 -29.98 -23.23 -17.56
C VAL A 680 -30.70 -22.26 -18.49
N GLU A 681 -31.00 -21.04 -18.04
CA GLU A 681 -31.70 -20.03 -18.86
C GLU A 681 -30.81 -19.49 -19.99
N ALA A 682 -29.53 -19.21 -19.71
CA ALA A 682 -28.58 -18.74 -20.72
C ALA A 682 -28.38 -19.79 -21.84
N LYS A 683 -28.32 -21.07 -21.49
CA LYS A 683 -28.15 -22.17 -22.44
C LYS A 683 -29.30 -22.29 -23.45
N LYS A 684 -30.52 -21.90 -23.09
CA LYS A 684 -31.68 -21.93 -24.01
C LYS A 684 -31.53 -20.97 -25.19
N ASN A 685 -30.75 -19.90 -25.01
CA ASN A 685 -30.65 -18.79 -25.95
C ASN A 685 -29.29 -18.70 -26.66
N ALA A 686 -28.28 -19.43 -26.17
CA ALA A 686 -26.91 -19.43 -26.70
C ALA A 686 -26.76 -20.36 -27.92
N ASP A 687 -25.87 -20.00 -28.84
CA ASP A 687 -25.57 -20.83 -30.02
C ASP A 687 -24.61 -21.98 -29.67
N GLU A 688 -23.72 -21.74 -28.72
CA GLU A 688 -22.77 -22.74 -28.23
C GLU A 688 -22.49 -22.53 -26.75
N THR A 689 -22.14 -23.61 -26.05
CA THR A 689 -21.74 -23.58 -24.64
C THR A 689 -20.42 -24.32 -24.45
N ILE A 690 -19.45 -23.66 -23.84
CA ILE A 690 -18.13 -24.20 -23.53
C ILE A 690 -17.97 -24.23 -22.01
N VAL A 691 -17.57 -25.37 -21.46
CA VAL A 691 -17.33 -25.53 -20.01
C VAL A 691 -15.84 -25.64 -19.76
N VAL A 692 -15.32 -24.83 -18.85
CA VAL A 692 -13.90 -24.80 -18.46
C VAL A 692 -13.78 -25.30 -17.03
N ASP A 693 -13.04 -26.39 -16.84
CA ASP A 693 -12.76 -27.07 -15.56
C ASP A 693 -13.99 -27.34 -14.67
N ASN A 694 -15.18 -27.46 -15.27
CA ASN A 694 -16.46 -27.59 -14.56
C ASN A 694 -16.74 -26.47 -13.52
N LYS A 695 -16.12 -25.30 -13.72
CA LYS A 695 -16.17 -24.13 -12.81
C LYS A 695 -16.61 -22.85 -13.51
N ILE A 696 -16.38 -22.74 -14.81
CA ILE A 696 -16.83 -21.60 -15.62
C ILE A 696 -17.57 -22.13 -16.84
N THR A 697 -18.73 -21.55 -17.11
CA THR A 697 -19.50 -21.80 -18.33
C THR A 697 -19.46 -20.55 -19.20
N ILE A 698 -19.10 -20.73 -20.46
CA ILE A 698 -19.02 -19.69 -21.48
C ILE A 698 -20.13 -19.95 -22.49
N PHE A 699 -20.98 -18.95 -22.70
CA PHE A 699 -22.08 -18.98 -23.66
C PHE A 699 -21.73 -18.09 -24.84
N LYS A 700 -21.79 -18.63 -26.04
CA LYS A 700 -21.46 -17.93 -27.29
C LYS A 700 -22.72 -17.55 -28.04
N TYR A 701 -22.73 -16.31 -28.54
CA TYR A 701 -23.82 -15.75 -29.33
C TYR A 701 -23.26 -15.14 -30.61
N GLN A 702 -23.90 -15.46 -31.73
CA GLN A 702 -23.60 -14.97 -33.07
C GLN A 702 -24.85 -14.35 -33.70
N PHE A 703 -24.68 -13.21 -34.37
CA PHE A 703 -25.74 -12.44 -35.01
C PHE A 703 -25.46 -12.14 -36.48
#